data_AF-A0A946WZJ1-F1
#
_entry.id   AF-A0A946WZJ1-F1
#
_cell.length_a   1.000
_cell.length_b   1.000
_cell.length_c   1.000
_cell.angle_alpha   90.00
_cell.angle_beta   90.00
_cell.angle_gamma   90.00
#
_symmetry.space_group_name_H-M   'P 1'
#
loop_
_entity.id
_entity.type
_entity.pdbx_description
1 polymer ?
#
loop_
_entity_poly.entity_id
_entity_poly.type
_entity_poly.pdbx_seq_one_letter_code
_entity_poly.pdbx_strand_id
1 'polypeptide(L)'
;MADETRTDEPEVTDEPNDEPNGEPSDEYKAVLQLVADGKVTPEQAERLLRLMDREPPAADGDLIGRPMEEIERDVIRQTIERCGGDVFQAAQMLRVPVHTLYRKLGQSPPRQGADGPRGDARRNARQRAREARGRGRDARRHRDRARRHQDEARQHMKHSVKHAVDEALGRAREHVRDEARQWGDWGQDFEQHFSGAFENFMKDFGKEFGSFGQQFARAFSDGEGQASSSSQTTGTQTTGTQTTSTQTTGAHAWDAPTTSVAVNLDQGAVRLSRSDDGRVHANREARSQSDGDNLNLKFDGEDDVELRLPDGLLVSARTGEGPIEIGGLDVSQADLNTGDGHIELRGVRGQANVTTGDGSVRVNDSEIADLNVSTGDGGIEVSGASGKLSLNTGDGSVRLSDSDGEIDVKTGDGGIDVHECSGTANLVTNDGSVNVNAGQFDDLDVKTGDGVITVDGGGDADSNVRLETGDGDIRATLAEAGALTMKTGNGSVEASLAGDVAGAVEMATGDGGATFNGGGVGSITAHSGSGAVAVNCAEIDGAAELASDDGAVALNSGGAESLRMRCGAGSVTANMGSVADDAEFASDDGAVTVNMGDARSVVAVSGAGNVVANLGSAEGDVELTSADGDVIFNLGSANAVRAKTGAGKVEGRLGGAEQLIELTTDDGEVRITLPEAFACDIDATTDDGRVIVECDLDDGHDSTEGSVTATRNGGGTPVRLHAGVGDITISVD
;
A
#
# COMPACT_ATOMS: atom_id res chain seq x y z
N MET A 1 19.07 -52.87 -53.94
CA MET A 1 19.43 -53.46 -52.63
C MET A 1 18.35 -52.94 -51.69
N ALA A 2 17.11 -53.46 -51.71
CA ALA A 2 16.65 -54.78 -51.20
C ALA A 2 17.16 -54.98 -49.76
N ASP A 3 16.34 -55.17 -48.72
CA ASP A 3 14.95 -55.59 -48.66
C ASP A 3 14.36 -55.32 -47.26
N GLU A 4 13.04 -55.29 -47.21
CA GLU A 4 12.14 -55.24 -46.06
C GLU A 4 12.37 -56.41 -45.07
N THR A 5 11.93 -56.30 -43.82
CA THR A 5 10.82 -57.14 -43.29
C THR A 5 10.51 -56.88 -41.82
N ARG A 6 9.19 -56.99 -41.59
CA ARG A 6 8.39 -56.83 -40.38
C ARG A 6 8.10 -58.23 -39.80
N THR A 7 7.54 -58.25 -38.58
CA THR A 7 6.82 -59.34 -37.86
C THR A 7 7.74 -60.28 -37.05
N ASP A 8 7.43 -60.75 -35.83
CA ASP A 8 6.18 -61.05 -35.10
C ASP A 8 6.40 -61.02 -33.57
N GLU A 9 5.38 -60.63 -32.79
CA GLU A 9 5.12 -61.10 -31.41
C GLU A 9 4.45 -62.50 -31.46
N PRO A 10 4.46 -63.41 -30.43
CA PRO A 10 4.02 -63.10 -29.05
C PRO A 10 4.55 -63.98 -27.86
N GLU A 11 4.03 -63.66 -26.66
CA GLU A 11 3.76 -64.49 -25.45
C GLU A 11 4.87 -64.86 -24.42
N VAL A 12 4.96 -64.01 -23.37
CA VAL A 12 4.83 -64.25 -21.91
C VAL A 12 5.27 -65.60 -21.29
N THR A 13 6.18 -65.56 -20.30
CA THR A 13 5.92 -66.01 -18.88
C THR A 13 7.15 -65.80 -17.96
N ASP A 14 6.89 -65.06 -16.87
CA ASP A 14 7.30 -65.24 -15.47
C ASP A 14 8.78 -65.13 -15.00
N GLU A 15 9.12 -63.92 -14.53
CA GLU A 15 9.50 -63.57 -13.13
C GLU A 15 10.82 -64.11 -12.48
N PRO A 16 11.35 -63.45 -11.43
CA PRO A 16 12.38 -62.43 -11.58
C PRO A 16 13.69 -62.77 -10.83
N ASN A 17 14.76 -62.06 -11.20
CA ASN A 17 16.02 -61.99 -10.48
C ASN A 17 16.26 -60.51 -10.20
N ASP A 18 16.54 -60.14 -8.94
CA ASP A 18 17.67 -59.30 -8.54
C ASP A 18 17.48 -58.65 -7.16
N GLU A 19 18.51 -58.83 -6.33
CA GLU A 19 18.73 -58.18 -5.03
C GLU A 19 19.00 -56.67 -5.21
N PRO A 20 18.55 -55.78 -4.32
CA PRO A 20 18.91 -54.36 -4.39
C PRO A 20 20.18 -54.08 -3.60
N ASN A 21 21.26 -53.73 -4.31
CA ASN A 21 22.37 -52.94 -3.78
C ASN A 21 22.00 -51.45 -3.92
N GLY A 22 21.61 -50.80 -2.82
CA GLY A 22 21.43 -49.35 -2.76
C GLY A 22 22.20 -48.78 -1.57
N GLU A 23 23.05 -47.78 -1.81
CA GLU A 23 23.64 -46.99 -0.73
C GLU A 23 22.53 -46.32 0.11
N PRO A 24 22.68 -46.20 1.44
CA PRO A 24 21.67 -45.59 2.28
C PRO A 24 21.46 -44.11 1.91
N SER A 25 20.19 -43.69 1.86
CA SER A 25 19.78 -42.32 1.50
C SER A 25 20.45 -41.28 2.41
N ASP A 26 20.64 -40.07 1.89
CA ASP A 26 21.30 -38.98 2.64
C ASP A 26 20.52 -38.58 3.91
N GLU A 27 19.21 -38.84 3.91
CA GLU A 27 18.34 -38.65 5.07
C GLU A 27 18.63 -39.68 6.18
N TYR A 28 18.96 -40.93 5.83
CA TYR A 28 19.37 -41.96 6.79
C TYR A 28 20.71 -41.59 7.45
N LYS A 29 21.64 -41.02 6.67
CA LYS A 29 22.92 -40.51 7.18
C LYS A 29 22.72 -39.32 8.12
N ALA A 30 21.77 -38.43 7.82
CA ALA A 30 21.44 -37.28 8.67
C ALA A 30 20.87 -37.70 10.04
N VAL A 31 20.00 -38.71 10.08
CA VAL A 31 19.46 -39.23 11.35
C VAL A 31 20.54 -39.91 12.19
N LEU A 32 21.48 -40.63 11.58
CA LEU A 32 22.62 -41.22 12.29
C LEU A 32 23.57 -40.14 12.84
N GLN A 33 23.75 -39.03 12.12
CA GLN A 33 24.56 -37.90 12.58
C GLN A 33 23.95 -37.23 13.82
N LEU A 34 22.62 -37.08 13.86
CA LEU A 34 21.91 -36.51 15.02
C LEU A 34 22.02 -37.38 16.29
N VAL A 35 22.17 -38.70 16.13
CA VAL A 35 22.44 -39.63 17.24
C VAL A 35 23.90 -39.53 17.68
N ALA A 36 24.84 -39.42 16.73
CA ALA A 36 26.27 -39.23 17.03
C ALA A 36 26.54 -37.92 17.77
N ASP A 37 25.77 -36.87 17.46
CA ASP A 37 25.84 -35.56 18.10
C ASP A 37 25.09 -35.50 19.46
N GLY A 38 24.47 -36.61 19.89
CA GLY A 38 23.75 -36.70 21.18
C GLY A 38 22.46 -35.89 21.25
N LYS A 39 21.99 -35.35 20.12
CA LYS A 39 20.78 -34.51 20.04
C LYS A 39 19.49 -35.34 20.07
N VAL A 40 19.57 -36.63 19.71
CA VAL A 40 18.42 -37.54 19.62
C VAL A 40 18.79 -38.88 20.27
N THR A 41 17.91 -39.43 21.11
CA THR A 41 18.17 -40.74 21.74
C THR A 41 18.02 -41.88 20.72
N PRO A 42 18.70 -43.02 20.91
CA PRO A 42 18.58 -44.16 20.01
C PRO A 42 17.14 -44.64 19.77
N GLU A 43 16.28 -44.54 20.79
CA GLU A 43 14.85 -44.87 20.70
C GLU A 43 14.04 -43.85 19.87
N GLN A 44 14.43 -42.57 19.89
CA GLN A 44 13.81 -41.53 19.08
C GLN A 44 14.25 -41.63 17.61
N ALA A 45 15.52 -41.97 17.36
CA ALA A 45 16.03 -42.20 16.02
C ALA A 45 15.39 -43.44 15.37
N GLU A 46 15.21 -44.53 16.12
CA GLU A 46 14.50 -45.72 15.63
C GLU A 46 13.03 -45.40 15.27
N ARG A 47 12.41 -44.46 15.98
CA ARG A 47 11.04 -44.00 15.70
C ARG A 47 10.95 -43.10 14.47
N LEU A 48 11.94 -42.25 14.24
CA LEU A 48 12.10 -41.41 13.04
C LEU A 48 12.34 -42.27 11.79
N LEU A 49 13.25 -43.23 11.88
CA LEU A 49 13.54 -44.15 10.78
C LEU A 49 12.31 -45.02 10.43
N ARG A 50 11.54 -45.47 11.43
CA ARG A 50 10.26 -46.18 11.21
C ARG A 50 9.15 -45.29 10.61
N LEU A 51 9.24 -43.97 10.76
CA LEU A 51 8.32 -43.03 10.11
C LEU A 51 8.70 -42.78 8.65
N MET A 52 10.00 -42.87 8.33
CA MET A 52 10.53 -42.71 6.98
C MET A 52 10.37 -43.97 6.13
N ASP A 53 10.48 -45.17 6.73
CA ASP A 53 10.25 -46.47 6.07
C ASP A 53 8.76 -46.83 5.90
N ARG A 54 7.84 -45.91 6.21
CA ARG A 54 6.41 -46.11 5.93
C ARG A 54 6.13 -45.75 4.48
N GLU A 55 6.02 -46.77 3.64
CA GLU A 55 5.32 -46.64 2.35
C GLU A 55 3.91 -46.06 2.60
N PRO A 56 3.52 -44.99 1.90
CA PRO A 56 2.17 -44.46 2.01
C PRO A 56 1.17 -45.53 1.51
N PRO A 57 -0.03 -45.62 2.11
CA PRO A 57 -1.05 -46.51 1.57
C PRO A 57 -1.35 -46.08 0.14
N ALA A 58 -1.38 -47.04 -0.78
CA ALA A 58 -1.65 -46.84 -2.20
C ALA A 58 -2.87 -45.92 -2.40
N ALA A 59 -2.60 -44.66 -2.68
CA ALA A 59 -3.56 -43.68 -3.17
C ALA A 59 -3.52 -43.78 -4.70
N ASP A 60 -4.71 -43.89 -5.31
CA ASP A 60 -4.90 -43.95 -6.76
C ASP A 60 -3.93 -43.00 -7.49
N GLY A 61 -3.17 -43.56 -8.42
CA GLY A 61 -1.96 -42.98 -9.01
C GLY A 61 -2.18 -41.83 -9.99
N ASP A 62 -2.84 -40.75 -9.56
CA ASP A 62 -3.16 -39.60 -10.42
C ASP A 62 -2.91 -38.23 -9.77
N LEU A 63 -2.17 -38.19 -8.66
CA LEU A 63 -1.91 -36.95 -7.89
C LEU A 63 -0.44 -36.54 -7.78
N ILE A 64 0.50 -37.41 -8.17
CA ILE A 64 1.94 -37.12 -8.07
C ILE A 64 2.38 -36.40 -9.36
N GLY A 65 2.77 -35.13 -9.24
CA GLY A 65 3.30 -34.30 -10.34
C GLY A 65 2.31 -33.30 -10.95
N ARG A 66 1.06 -33.27 -10.49
CA ARG A 66 0.07 -32.25 -10.90
C ARG A 66 0.22 -31.01 -10.03
N PRO A 67 0.18 -29.80 -10.61
CA PRO A 67 0.19 -28.56 -9.84
C PRO A 67 -1.01 -28.53 -8.88
N MET A 68 -0.79 -28.01 -7.67
CA MET A 68 -1.79 -28.00 -6.59
C MET A 68 -3.13 -27.41 -7.03
N GLU A 69 -3.11 -26.43 -7.92
CA GLU A 69 -4.32 -25.79 -8.45
C GLU A 69 -5.18 -26.73 -9.32
N GLU A 70 -4.57 -27.70 -9.99
CA GLU A 70 -5.29 -28.71 -10.77
C GLU A 70 -6.00 -29.72 -9.84
N ILE A 71 -5.31 -30.10 -8.76
CA ILE A 71 -5.85 -30.97 -7.70
C ILE A 71 -7.04 -30.27 -7.00
N GLU A 72 -6.91 -28.98 -6.69
CA GLU A 72 -8.00 -28.18 -6.12
C GLU A 72 -9.24 -28.13 -7.03
N ARG A 73 -9.04 -27.91 -8.34
CA ARG A 73 -10.14 -27.87 -9.32
C ARG A 73 -10.86 -29.22 -9.42
N ASP A 74 -10.14 -30.33 -9.41
CA ASP A 74 -10.72 -31.67 -9.48
C ASP A 74 -11.51 -32.03 -8.21
N VAL A 75 -10.97 -31.68 -7.03
CA VAL A 75 -11.69 -31.86 -5.76
C VAL A 75 -12.98 -31.04 -5.72
N ILE A 76 -12.94 -29.80 -6.23
CA ILE A 76 -14.13 -28.95 -6.33
C ILE A 76 -15.17 -29.57 -7.29
N ARG A 77 -14.76 -30.05 -8.47
CA ARG A 77 -15.67 -30.70 -9.43
C ARG A 77 -16.31 -31.96 -8.86
N GLN A 78 -15.52 -32.86 -8.28
CA GLN A 78 -16.04 -34.09 -7.69
C GLN A 78 -17.01 -33.81 -6.54
N THR A 79 -16.79 -32.73 -5.77
CA THR A 79 -17.69 -32.34 -4.69
C THR A 79 -19.01 -31.78 -5.22
N ILE A 80 -18.98 -30.96 -6.28
CA ILE A 80 -20.19 -30.46 -6.95
C ILE A 80 -21.00 -31.62 -7.55
N GLU A 81 -20.34 -32.60 -8.16
CA GLU A 81 -21.01 -33.81 -8.68
C GLU A 81 -21.66 -34.64 -7.56
N ARG A 82 -20.99 -34.82 -6.42
CA ARG A 82 -21.56 -35.50 -5.24
C ARG A 82 -22.74 -34.74 -4.64
N CYS A 83 -22.77 -33.42 -4.77
CA CYS A 83 -23.89 -32.56 -4.39
C CYS A 83 -24.97 -32.43 -5.48
N GLY A 84 -24.91 -33.23 -6.56
CA GLY A 84 -25.93 -33.24 -7.63
C GLY A 84 -25.96 -31.97 -8.47
N GLY A 85 -24.83 -31.23 -8.56
CA GLY A 85 -24.72 -29.97 -9.30
C GLY A 85 -25.04 -28.72 -8.47
N ASP A 86 -25.39 -28.86 -7.18
CA ASP A 86 -25.65 -27.72 -6.30
C ASP A 86 -24.33 -27.13 -5.74
N VAL A 87 -23.88 -26.04 -6.38
CA VAL A 87 -22.66 -25.31 -6.01
C VAL A 87 -22.74 -24.71 -4.60
N PHE A 88 -23.94 -24.40 -4.10
CA PHE A 88 -24.10 -23.84 -2.75
C PHE A 88 -23.89 -24.91 -1.67
N GLN A 89 -24.41 -26.13 -1.88
CA GLN A 89 -24.14 -27.25 -0.99
C GLN A 89 -22.66 -27.68 -1.02
N ALA A 90 -22.04 -27.69 -2.20
CA ALA A 90 -20.62 -27.99 -2.34
C ALA A 90 -19.74 -26.98 -1.57
N ALA A 91 -20.08 -25.68 -1.61
CA ALA A 91 -19.40 -24.63 -0.86
C ALA A 91 -19.47 -24.85 0.66
N GLN A 92 -20.63 -25.29 1.17
CA GLN A 92 -20.79 -25.60 2.59
C GLN A 92 -20.00 -26.84 3.02
N MET A 93 -19.95 -27.88 2.17
CA MET A 93 -19.15 -29.08 2.45
C MET A 93 -17.65 -28.79 2.49
N LEU A 94 -17.17 -27.95 1.58
CA LEU A 94 -15.76 -27.54 1.50
C LEU A 94 -15.40 -26.40 2.47
N ARG A 95 -16.39 -25.84 3.19
CA ARG A 95 -16.24 -24.69 4.09
C ARG A 95 -15.58 -23.47 3.45
N VAL A 96 -15.85 -23.24 2.17
CA VAL A 96 -15.35 -22.09 1.42
C VAL A 96 -16.51 -21.26 0.88
N PRO A 97 -16.37 -19.93 0.76
CA PRO A 97 -17.40 -19.09 0.16
C PRO A 97 -17.74 -19.49 -1.28
N VAL A 98 -19.01 -19.38 -1.66
CA VAL A 98 -19.51 -19.80 -2.99
C VAL A 98 -18.78 -19.09 -4.14
N HIS A 99 -18.43 -17.81 -3.96
CA HIS A 99 -17.70 -17.05 -4.98
C HIS A 99 -16.28 -17.59 -5.21
N THR A 100 -15.67 -18.23 -4.21
CA THR A 100 -14.35 -18.86 -4.30
C THR A 100 -14.39 -20.09 -5.21
N LEU A 101 -15.48 -20.88 -5.16
CA LEU A 101 -15.68 -22.00 -6.08
C LEU A 101 -15.84 -21.53 -7.54
N TYR A 102 -16.64 -20.49 -7.76
CA TYR A 102 -16.82 -19.89 -9.08
C TYR A 102 -15.50 -19.34 -9.65
N ARG A 103 -14.72 -18.64 -8.81
CA ARG A 103 -13.39 -18.14 -9.17
C ARG A 103 -12.43 -19.27 -9.55
N LYS A 104 -12.33 -20.32 -8.72
CA LYS A 104 -11.43 -21.46 -8.98
C LYS A 104 -11.84 -22.31 -10.19
N LEU A 105 -13.14 -22.32 -10.54
CA LEU A 105 -13.67 -23.00 -11.73
C LEU A 105 -13.67 -22.14 -13.01
N GLY A 106 -13.32 -20.85 -12.92
CA GLY A 106 -13.38 -19.92 -14.06
C GLY A 106 -14.81 -19.68 -14.58
N GLN A 107 -15.83 -19.86 -13.73
CA GLN A 107 -17.24 -19.73 -14.12
C GLN A 107 -17.88 -18.51 -13.48
N SER A 108 -18.71 -17.79 -14.23
CA SER A 108 -19.53 -16.71 -13.68
C SER A 108 -20.82 -17.26 -13.06
N PRO A 109 -21.29 -16.72 -11.92
CA PRO A 109 -22.53 -17.16 -11.30
C PRO A 109 -23.74 -16.89 -12.21
N PRO A 110 -24.73 -17.80 -12.27
CA PRO A 110 -25.87 -17.64 -13.17
C PRO A 110 -26.74 -16.46 -12.76
N ARG A 111 -27.03 -15.56 -13.72
CA ARG A 111 -27.96 -14.43 -13.55
C ARG A 111 -29.39 -14.94 -13.39
N GLN A 112 -30.02 -14.65 -12.25
CA GLN A 112 -31.43 -14.96 -12.02
C GLN A 112 -32.35 -13.95 -12.74
N GLY A 113 -32.95 -14.42 -13.84
CA GLY A 113 -34.38 -14.26 -14.16
C GLY A 113 -34.90 -12.92 -14.69
N ALA A 114 -35.09 -12.84 -16.01
CA ALA A 114 -36.26 -12.16 -16.61
C ALA A 114 -36.48 -12.67 -18.05
N ASP A 115 -37.23 -13.78 -18.17
CA ASP A 115 -37.82 -14.22 -19.43
C ASP A 115 -39.27 -13.69 -19.55
N GLY A 116 -39.59 -13.02 -20.66
CA GLY A 116 -40.91 -12.51 -21.01
C GLY A 116 -40.92 -11.75 -22.35
N PRO A 117 -42.02 -11.79 -23.15
CA PRO A 117 -41.95 -12.22 -24.55
C PRO A 117 -41.69 -11.13 -25.60
N ARG A 118 -41.07 -11.57 -26.70
CA ARG A 118 -40.73 -10.83 -27.93
C ARG A 118 -41.97 -10.29 -28.65
N GLY A 119 -41.97 -8.99 -28.93
CA GLY A 119 -42.85 -8.33 -29.89
C GLY A 119 -42.71 -6.81 -29.81
N ASP A 120 -42.45 -6.15 -30.95
CA ASP A 120 -42.52 -4.70 -31.15
C ASP A 120 -41.33 -3.80 -30.72
N ALA A 121 -40.11 -4.17 -31.13
CA ALA A 121 -38.91 -3.33 -30.99
C ALA A 121 -38.46 -2.62 -32.29
N ARG A 122 -39.36 -2.34 -33.25
CA ARG A 122 -39.00 -1.59 -34.49
C ARG A 122 -39.68 -0.23 -34.66
N ARG A 123 -40.54 0.21 -33.74
CA ARG A 123 -41.22 1.52 -33.83
C ARG A 123 -40.70 2.62 -32.89
N ASN A 124 -40.03 2.27 -31.79
CA ASN A 124 -39.61 3.25 -30.77
C ASN A 124 -38.17 3.80 -30.94
N ALA A 125 -37.34 3.23 -31.81
CA ALA A 125 -35.97 3.70 -32.02
C ALA A 125 -35.89 5.03 -32.81
N ARG A 126 -36.83 5.27 -33.74
CA ARG A 126 -36.87 6.50 -34.56
C ARG A 126 -37.38 7.73 -33.80
N GLN A 127 -38.07 7.55 -32.68
CA GLN A 127 -38.58 8.66 -31.87
C GLN A 127 -37.54 9.12 -30.83
N ARG A 128 -36.75 8.19 -30.27
CA ARG A 128 -35.66 8.50 -29.32
C ARG A 128 -34.46 9.21 -29.97
N ALA A 129 -34.18 8.96 -31.24
CA ALA A 129 -33.12 9.65 -31.99
C ALA A 129 -33.44 11.14 -32.28
N ARG A 130 -34.72 11.54 -32.29
CA ARG A 130 -35.12 12.95 -32.45
C ARG A 130 -35.10 13.75 -31.15
N GLU A 131 -35.24 13.08 -30.00
CA GLU A 131 -35.18 13.72 -28.68
C GLU A 131 -33.73 13.92 -28.17
N ALA A 132 -32.77 13.12 -28.66
CA ALA A 132 -31.35 13.26 -28.32
C ALA A 132 -30.69 14.52 -28.93
N ARG A 133 -31.14 14.98 -30.10
CA ARG A 133 -30.62 16.20 -30.76
C ARG A 133 -31.05 17.52 -30.08
N GLY A 134 -31.97 17.47 -29.11
CA GLY A 134 -32.39 18.63 -28.32
C GLY A 134 -31.55 18.88 -27.06
N ARG A 135 -30.88 17.84 -26.51
CA ARG A 135 -30.26 17.91 -25.17
C ARG A 135 -28.84 18.51 -25.14
N GLY A 136 -28.19 18.66 -26.29
CA GLY A 136 -26.86 19.29 -26.39
C GLY A 136 -26.87 20.81 -26.13
N ARG A 137 -28.00 21.49 -26.39
CA ARG A 137 -28.13 22.94 -26.14
C ARG A 137 -28.56 23.28 -24.70
N ASP A 138 -29.18 22.33 -24.00
CA ASP A 138 -29.60 22.51 -22.61
C ASP A 138 -28.52 22.15 -21.59
N ALA A 139 -27.54 21.30 -21.95
CA ALA A 139 -26.41 20.97 -21.08
C ALA A 139 -25.50 22.18 -20.77
N ARG A 140 -25.25 23.07 -21.74
CA ARG A 140 -24.53 24.35 -21.50
C ARG A 140 -25.34 25.32 -20.63
N ARG A 141 -26.67 25.38 -20.82
CA ARG A 141 -27.56 26.24 -20.01
C ARG A 141 -27.74 25.73 -18.58
N HIS A 142 -27.70 24.42 -18.36
CA HIS A 142 -27.73 23.81 -17.03
C HIS A 142 -26.41 23.95 -16.29
N ARG A 143 -25.25 23.85 -16.96
CA ARG A 143 -23.93 24.09 -16.36
C ARG A 143 -23.76 25.55 -15.90
N ASP A 144 -24.23 26.50 -16.70
CA ASP A 144 -24.22 27.93 -16.35
C ASP A 144 -25.29 28.33 -15.32
N ARG A 145 -26.36 27.54 -15.14
CA ARG A 145 -27.34 27.70 -14.05
C ARG A 145 -26.86 27.07 -12.75
N ALA A 146 -26.18 25.92 -12.83
CA ALA A 146 -25.61 25.25 -11.67
C ALA A 146 -24.46 26.07 -11.05
N ARG A 147 -23.59 26.67 -11.89
CA ARG A 147 -22.56 27.62 -11.41
C ARG A 147 -23.16 28.86 -10.75
N ARG A 148 -24.19 29.45 -11.34
CA ARG A 148 -24.91 30.60 -10.73
C ARG A 148 -25.62 30.24 -9.42
N HIS A 149 -26.24 29.06 -9.33
CA HIS A 149 -26.86 28.60 -8.08
C HIS A 149 -25.83 28.22 -7.00
N GLN A 150 -24.66 27.69 -7.37
CA GLN A 150 -23.55 27.46 -6.42
C GLN A 150 -22.91 28.78 -5.94
N ASP A 151 -22.77 29.78 -6.82
CA ASP A 151 -22.25 31.09 -6.45
C ASP A 151 -23.25 31.88 -5.59
N GLU A 152 -24.55 31.82 -5.91
CA GLU A 152 -25.62 32.37 -5.07
C GLU A 152 -25.72 31.64 -3.72
N ALA A 153 -25.59 30.32 -3.68
CA ALA A 153 -25.57 29.54 -2.44
C ALA A 153 -24.32 29.86 -1.59
N ARG A 154 -23.14 30.02 -2.21
CA ARG A 154 -21.92 30.49 -1.52
C ARG A 154 -22.06 31.90 -0.98
N GLN A 155 -22.71 32.80 -1.71
CA GLN A 155 -22.98 34.16 -1.22
C GLN A 155 -24.00 34.18 -0.09
N HIS A 156 -25.08 33.40 -0.19
CA HIS A 156 -26.05 33.23 0.89
C HIS A 156 -25.44 32.60 2.15
N MET A 157 -24.55 31.62 2.00
CA MET A 157 -23.83 30.99 3.10
C MET A 157 -22.84 31.96 3.74
N LYS A 158 -22.06 32.73 2.94
CA LYS A 158 -21.19 33.80 3.44
C LYS A 158 -21.97 34.89 4.18
N HIS A 159 -23.14 35.27 3.68
CA HIS A 159 -23.97 36.29 4.32
C HIS A 159 -24.65 35.78 5.59
N SER A 160 -25.05 34.50 5.64
CA SER A 160 -25.66 33.86 6.82
C SER A 160 -24.64 33.57 7.92
N VAL A 161 -23.42 33.14 7.57
CA VAL A 161 -22.31 32.95 8.52
C VAL A 161 -21.90 34.29 9.10
N LYS A 162 -21.77 35.34 8.26
CA LYS A 162 -21.50 36.70 8.73
C LYS A 162 -22.59 37.21 9.68
N HIS A 163 -23.87 36.97 9.36
CA HIS A 163 -24.99 37.40 10.21
C HIS A 163 -25.03 36.64 11.55
N ALA A 164 -24.70 35.34 11.55
CA ALA A 164 -24.64 34.54 12.77
C ALA A 164 -23.45 34.92 13.67
N VAL A 165 -22.31 35.26 13.07
CA VAL A 165 -21.11 35.76 13.78
C VAL A 165 -21.37 37.16 14.35
N ASP A 166 -21.99 38.06 13.58
CA ASP A 166 -22.36 39.39 14.05
C ASP A 166 -23.40 39.33 15.19
N GLU A 167 -24.34 38.37 15.14
CA GLU A 167 -25.33 38.15 16.20
C GLU A 167 -24.69 37.54 17.46
N ALA A 168 -23.75 36.61 17.32
CA ALA A 168 -23.00 36.04 18.44
C ALA A 168 -22.09 37.08 19.11
N LEU A 169 -21.39 37.92 18.34
CA LEU A 169 -20.60 39.03 18.83
C LEU A 169 -21.46 40.12 19.49
N GLY A 170 -22.68 40.34 18.97
CA GLY A 170 -23.67 41.22 19.59
C GLY A 170 -24.10 40.73 20.98
N ARG A 171 -24.44 39.45 21.11
CA ARG A 171 -24.84 38.85 22.40
C ARG A 171 -23.67 38.83 23.39
N ALA A 172 -22.45 38.55 22.95
CA ALA A 172 -21.26 38.59 23.79
C ALA A 172 -20.95 40.01 24.30
N ARG A 173 -21.09 41.03 23.44
CA ARG A 173 -20.95 42.45 23.84
C ARG A 173 -22.02 42.86 24.85
N GLU A 174 -23.24 42.38 24.72
CA GLU A 174 -24.33 42.70 25.63
C GLU A 174 -24.15 42.01 26.99
N HIS A 175 -23.65 40.78 26.99
CA HIS A 175 -23.32 40.04 28.22
C HIS A 175 -22.16 40.69 29.01
N VAL A 176 -21.08 41.06 28.32
CA VAL A 176 -19.93 41.78 28.93
C VAL A 176 -20.35 43.17 29.44
N ARG A 177 -21.29 43.83 28.76
CA ARG A 177 -21.81 45.14 29.17
C ARG A 177 -22.73 45.06 30.39
N ASP A 178 -23.48 43.95 30.53
CA ASP A 178 -24.32 43.70 31.69
C ASP A 178 -23.54 43.18 32.90
N GLU A 179 -22.44 42.46 32.70
CA GLU A 179 -21.46 42.14 33.77
C GLU A 179 -20.70 43.39 34.24
N ALA A 180 -20.28 44.27 33.32
CA ALA A 180 -19.60 45.52 33.67
C ALA A 180 -20.46 46.48 34.50
N ARG A 181 -21.80 46.41 34.38
CA ARG A 181 -22.74 47.20 35.21
C ARG A 181 -22.81 46.71 36.66
N GLN A 182 -22.41 45.47 36.95
CA GLN A 182 -22.39 44.94 38.32
C GLN A 182 -21.17 45.39 39.13
N TRP A 183 -20.17 46.00 38.48
CA TRP A 183 -18.87 46.31 39.08
C TRP A 183 -18.69 47.80 39.43
N GLY A 184 -19.76 48.49 39.87
CA GLY A 184 -19.68 49.79 40.54
C GLY A 184 -18.72 50.83 39.94
N ASP A 185 -18.13 51.66 40.80
CA ASP A 185 -17.40 52.91 40.44
C ASP A 185 -16.05 52.71 39.73
N TRP A 186 -15.70 51.47 39.35
CA TRP A 186 -14.49 51.13 38.59
C TRP A 186 -14.70 51.09 37.07
N GLY A 187 -15.83 51.62 36.59
CA GLY A 187 -16.20 51.57 35.17
C GLY A 187 -15.74 52.74 34.29
N GLN A 188 -15.35 53.89 34.84
CA GLN A 188 -15.05 55.08 34.00
C GLN A 188 -13.62 55.15 33.47
N ASP A 189 -12.65 54.48 34.11
CA ASP A 189 -11.25 54.47 33.66
C ASP A 189 -10.95 53.35 32.64
N PHE A 190 -11.80 52.30 32.63
CA PHE A 190 -11.65 51.16 31.73
C PHE A 190 -12.09 51.50 30.28
N GLU A 191 -13.06 52.40 30.09
CA GLU A 191 -13.54 52.77 28.75
C GLU A 191 -12.56 53.65 27.94
N GLN A 192 -11.65 54.40 28.56
CA GLN A 192 -10.75 55.30 27.83
C GLN A 192 -9.49 54.62 27.27
N HIS A 193 -9.02 53.53 27.88
CA HIS A 193 -7.77 52.85 27.46
C HIS A 193 -7.99 51.60 26.61
N PHE A 194 -9.18 50.98 26.63
CA PHE A 194 -9.42 49.69 25.97
C PHE A 194 -9.93 49.78 24.51
N SER A 195 -10.45 50.93 24.07
CA SER A 195 -11.08 51.08 22.75
C SER A 195 -10.11 50.96 21.57
N GLY A 196 -8.87 51.43 21.72
CA GLY A 196 -7.91 51.48 20.60
C GLY A 196 -7.13 50.19 20.37
N ALA A 197 -6.79 49.46 21.44
CA ALA A 197 -6.03 48.22 21.36
C ALA A 197 -6.89 47.03 20.91
N PHE A 198 -8.16 47.00 21.29
CA PHE A 198 -9.09 45.94 20.93
C PHE A 198 -9.53 45.98 19.46
N GLU A 199 -9.66 47.18 18.86
CA GLU A 199 -9.97 47.30 17.42
C GLU A 199 -8.83 46.81 16.52
N ASN A 200 -7.57 47.03 16.92
CA ASN A 200 -6.42 46.49 16.19
C ASN A 200 -6.27 44.99 16.39
N PHE A 201 -6.46 44.51 17.62
CA PHE A 201 -6.48 43.07 17.93
C PHE A 201 -7.56 42.34 17.13
N MET A 202 -8.80 42.85 17.06
CA MET A 202 -9.90 42.23 16.30
C MET A 202 -9.70 42.26 14.78
N LYS A 203 -8.91 43.21 14.26
CA LYS A 203 -8.61 43.33 12.83
C LYS A 203 -7.52 42.35 12.38
N ASP A 204 -6.60 42.02 13.28
CA ASP A 204 -5.57 41.00 13.07
C ASP A 204 -6.14 39.60 13.34
N PHE A 205 -6.98 39.43 14.37
CA PHE A 205 -7.69 38.18 14.67
C PHE A 205 -8.61 37.71 13.52
N GLY A 206 -9.18 38.64 12.75
CA GLY A 206 -10.00 38.34 11.58
C GLY A 206 -9.23 37.90 10.33
N LYS A 207 -7.90 38.10 10.29
CA LYS A 207 -7.05 37.65 9.16
C LYS A 207 -6.47 36.26 9.37
N GLU A 208 -6.31 35.81 10.63
CA GLU A 208 -5.73 34.50 10.96
C GLU A 208 -6.77 33.37 11.10
N PHE A 209 -8.07 33.67 11.29
CA PHE A 209 -9.12 32.64 11.41
C PHE A 209 -9.64 32.07 10.06
N GLY A 210 -8.83 32.12 9.01
CA GLY A 210 -9.05 31.35 7.78
C GLY A 210 -8.62 29.89 7.88
N SER A 211 -7.83 29.52 8.89
CA SER A 211 -7.19 28.21 9.02
C SER A 211 -7.54 27.45 10.31
N PHE A 212 -8.49 27.91 11.12
CA PHE A 212 -8.75 27.35 12.46
C PHE A 212 -10.22 26.91 12.62
N GLY A 213 -10.68 26.00 11.76
CA GLY A 213 -12.09 25.68 11.60
C GLY A 213 -12.49 24.20 11.59
N GLN A 214 -11.58 23.24 11.80
CA GLN A 214 -11.95 21.82 11.73
C GLN A 214 -11.58 20.89 12.90
N GLN A 215 -10.88 21.34 13.94
CA GLN A 215 -10.49 20.41 15.02
C GLN A 215 -11.08 20.69 16.41
N PHE A 216 -11.75 21.82 16.64
CA PHE A 216 -12.30 22.14 17.97
C PHE A 216 -13.75 21.68 18.20
N ALA A 217 -14.06 20.46 17.77
CA ALA A 217 -15.36 19.84 18.03
C ALA A 217 -15.23 18.35 18.36
N ARG A 218 -14.39 17.99 19.34
CA ARG A 218 -14.42 16.67 20.00
C ARG A 218 -13.54 16.54 21.26
N ALA A 219 -13.50 17.55 22.12
CA ALA A 219 -12.98 17.36 23.48
C ALA A 219 -13.60 18.43 24.38
N PHE A 220 -14.79 18.16 24.90
CA PHE A 220 -15.35 18.69 26.16
C PHE A 220 -16.82 18.23 26.24
N SER A 221 -17.02 16.93 26.39
CA SER A 221 -18.19 16.44 27.11
C SER A 221 -17.67 15.63 28.29
N ASP A 222 -18.30 15.87 29.43
CA ASP A 222 -18.16 15.17 30.71
C ASP A 222 -17.04 15.69 31.62
N GLY A 223 -17.37 16.77 32.34
CA GLY A 223 -16.53 17.24 33.44
C GLY A 223 -17.05 18.45 34.22
N GLU A 224 -18.31 18.46 34.69
CA GLU A 224 -18.67 19.30 35.85
C GLU A 224 -19.65 18.57 36.77
N GLY A 225 -19.34 18.49 38.07
CA GLY A 225 -20.23 17.85 39.03
C GLY A 225 -19.78 17.71 40.47
N GLN A 226 -19.53 18.84 41.14
CA GLN A 226 -19.77 19.08 42.58
C GLN A 226 -18.75 18.64 43.65
N ALA A 227 -18.24 19.68 44.32
CA ALA A 227 -17.88 19.65 45.72
C ALA A 227 -19.12 19.47 46.61
N SER A 228 -19.01 18.69 47.70
CA SER A 228 -19.16 19.22 49.07
C SER A 228 -19.14 18.14 50.17
N SER A 229 -18.47 18.53 51.25
CA SER A 229 -18.81 18.26 52.66
C SER A 229 -18.23 17.04 53.40
N SER A 230 -17.79 17.39 54.60
CA SER A 230 -17.24 16.64 55.71
C SER A 230 -18.13 15.55 56.31
N SER A 231 -17.52 14.48 56.82
CA SER A 231 -17.87 13.93 58.13
C SER A 231 -16.76 13.04 58.71
N GLN A 232 -16.42 13.29 59.97
CA GLN A 232 -15.76 12.33 60.86
C GLN A 232 -16.67 11.11 61.07
N THR A 233 -16.10 9.91 61.25
CA THR A 233 -16.33 9.03 62.42
C THR A 233 -15.52 7.73 62.31
N THR A 234 -14.82 7.44 63.41
CA THR A 234 -14.18 6.19 63.91
C THR A 234 -14.25 4.88 63.10
N GLY A 235 -13.06 4.35 62.80
CA GLY A 235 -12.47 3.19 63.50
C GLY A 235 -13.02 1.79 63.21
N THR A 236 -12.17 0.92 62.64
CA THR A 236 -11.89 -0.41 63.22
C THR A 236 -10.61 -1.00 62.65
N GLN A 237 -9.70 -1.37 63.55
CA GLN A 237 -8.49 -2.13 63.27
C GLN A 237 -8.87 -3.53 62.77
N THR A 238 -8.11 -4.06 61.80
CA THR A 238 -7.98 -5.50 61.62
C THR A 238 -6.49 -5.81 61.48
N THR A 239 -6.01 -6.55 62.47
CA THR A 239 -4.64 -7.01 62.67
C THR A 239 -4.22 -8.02 61.60
N GLY A 240 -3.29 -7.63 60.74
CA GLY A 240 -2.43 -8.53 59.98
C GLY A 240 -0.99 -8.30 60.43
N THR A 241 -0.36 -9.33 60.97
CA THR A 241 0.97 -9.28 61.59
C THR A 241 2.05 -9.07 60.52
N GLN A 242 2.31 -7.80 60.17
CA GLN A 242 3.52 -7.40 59.45
C GLN A 242 4.63 -7.19 60.47
N THR A 243 5.70 -7.96 60.35
CA THR A 243 6.93 -7.75 61.13
C THR A 243 7.62 -6.50 60.60
N THR A 244 7.22 -5.34 61.12
CA THR A 244 7.87 -4.06 60.86
C THR A 244 9.15 -4.01 61.69
N SER A 245 10.27 -4.49 61.12
CA SER A 245 11.58 -4.19 61.68
C SER A 245 12.09 -2.87 61.08
N THR A 246 11.76 -1.76 61.73
CA THR A 246 12.41 -0.48 61.47
C THR A 246 13.83 -0.55 62.03
N GLN A 247 14.79 -1.06 61.25
CA GLN A 247 16.20 -0.86 61.57
C GLN A 247 16.59 0.55 61.12
N THR A 248 16.57 1.48 62.06
CA THR A 248 17.28 2.76 61.94
C THR A 248 18.61 2.59 62.66
N THR A 249 19.67 2.26 61.93
CA THR A 249 21.07 2.59 62.30
C THR A 249 22.03 2.07 61.21
N GLY A 250 22.54 2.98 60.38
CA GLY A 250 23.96 2.99 59.96
C GLY A 250 24.48 1.85 59.07
N ALA A 251 23.63 1.13 58.32
CA ALA A 251 24.11 0.22 57.29
C ALA A 251 23.92 0.88 55.92
N HIS A 252 25.00 1.43 55.37
CA HIS A 252 25.09 1.85 53.96
C HIS A 252 25.20 0.65 52.99
N ALA A 253 25.02 -0.55 53.52
CA ALA A 253 25.06 -1.81 52.79
C ALA A 253 24.01 -2.77 53.35
N TRP A 254 23.21 -3.38 52.48
CA TRP A 254 22.25 -4.43 52.79
C TRP A 254 22.68 -5.72 52.12
N ASP A 255 22.38 -6.85 52.75
CA ASP A 255 22.51 -8.14 52.06
C ASP A 255 21.61 -8.15 50.81
N ALA A 256 22.09 -8.74 49.72
CA ALA A 256 21.35 -8.73 48.47
C ALA A 256 19.97 -9.38 48.67
N PRO A 257 18.89 -8.69 48.27
CA PRO A 257 17.60 -9.36 48.13
C PRO A 257 17.70 -10.42 47.05
N THR A 258 16.83 -11.41 47.11
CA THR A 258 16.75 -12.51 46.13
C THR A 258 15.87 -12.17 44.94
N THR A 259 14.99 -11.15 45.05
CA THR A 259 13.99 -10.84 44.02
C THR A 259 14.03 -9.39 43.54
N SER A 260 13.91 -8.39 44.43
CA SER A 260 13.79 -7.00 43.96
C SER A 260 14.39 -5.93 44.88
N VAL A 261 14.78 -4.80 44.28
CA VAL A 261 15.14 -3.55 44.94
C VAL A 261 14.24 -2.44 44.43
N ALA A 262 13.52 -1.78 45.33
CA ALA A 262 12.73 -0.59 45.04
C ALA A 262 13.39 0.65 45.66
N VAL A 263 13.52 1.72 44.90
CA VAL A 263 14.13 2.99 45.31
C VAL A 263 13.10 4.08 45.07
N ASN A 264 12.74 4.79 46.14
CA ASN A 264 11.83 5.92 46.07
C ASN A 264 12.54 7.15 46.63
N LEU A 265 12.71 8.16 45.78
CA LEU A 265 13.28 9.45 46.13
C LEU A 265 12.26 10.54 45.81
N ASP A 266 12.04 11.48 46.74
CA ASP A 266 11.08 12.55 46.52
C ASP A 266 11.65 13.57 45.50
N GLN A 267 12.92 14.00 45.66
CA GLN A 267 13.64 14.89 44.74
C GLN A 267 15.14 14.53 44.65
N GLY A 268 15.77 14.74 43.49
CA GLY A 268 17.20 14.46 43.27
C GLY A 268 17.48 13.29 42.33
N ALA A 269 18.74 13.12 41.93
CA ALA A 269 19.13 12.08 40.97
C ALA A 269 19.23 10.69 41.62
N VAL A 270 18.83 9.65 40.87
CA VAL A 270 19.06 8.24 41.24
C VAL A 270 20.07 7.65 40.29
N ARG A 271 21.26 7.30 40.79
CA ARG A 271 22.32 6.64 40.03
C ARG A 271 22.49 5.21 40.49
N LEU A 272 22.28 4.25 39.59
CA LEU A 272 22.42 2.82 39.85
C LEU A 272 23.61 2.27 39.08
N SER A 273 24.43 1.47 39.73
CA SER A 273 25.59 0.81 39.13
C SER A 273 25.77 -0.60 39.67
N ARG A 274 26.60 -1.42 39.02
CA ARG A 274 26.86 -2.78 39.48
C ARG A 274 27.65 -2.83 40.78
N SER A 275 27.30 -3.78 41.64
CA SER A 275 28.10 -4.20 42.80
C SER A 275 28.73 -5.56 42.58
N ASP A 276 30.05 -5.66 42.77
CA ASP A 276 30.80 -6.91 42.58
C ASP A 276 30.82 -7.82 43.85
N ASP A 277 30.30 -7.33 44.98
CA ASP A 277 30.35 -8.05 46.26
C ASP A 277 29.04 -8.75 46.65
N GLY A 278 28.05 -8.75 45.75
CA GLY A 278 26.76 -9.39 45.98
C GLY A 278 25.94 -8.71 47.08
N ARG A 279 26.13 -7.40 47.30
CA ARG A 279 25.37 -6.59 48.26
C ARG A 279 24.85 -5.31 47.63
N VAL A 280 23.81 -4.76 48.24
CA VAL A 280 23.27 -3.45 47.87
C VAL A 280 23.96 -2.38 48.70
N HIS A 281 24.64 -1.42 48.07
CA HIS A 281 25.27 -0.29 48.77
C HIS A 281 24.59 1.02 48.43
N ALA A 282 24.47 1.93 49.38
CA ALA A 282 24.00 3.30 49.16
C ALA A 282 25.00 4.31 49.71
N ASN A 283 25.20 5.42 49.00
CA ASN A 283 26.06 6.52 49.46
C ASN A 283 25.48 7.29 50.67
N ARG A 284 24.19 7.12 50.99
CA ARG A 284 23.47 7.85 52.05
C ARG A 284 22.54 6.93 52.85
N GLU A 285 22.04 7.44 53.97
CA GLU A 285 21.11 6.71 54.84
C GLU A 285 19.71 6.68 54.22
N ALA A 286 19.11 5.49 54.17
CA ALA A 286 17.78 5.25 53.63
C ALA A 286 16.86 4.67 54.70
N ARG A 287 15.57 4.96 54.63
CA ARG A 287 14.57 4.16 55.33
C ARG A 287 14.38 2.86 54.55
N SER A 288 15.00 1.79 55.02
CA SER A 288 14.87 0.47 54.42
C SER A 288 13.72 -0.32 55.05
N GLN A 289 12.86 -0.89 54.22
CA GLN A 289 11.90 -1.93 54.58
C GLN A 289 12.24 -3.19 53.77
N SER A 290 12.65 -4.25 54.46
CA SER A 290 12.89 -5.56 53.84
C SER A 290 11.73 -6.50 54.12
N ASP A 291 11.21 -7.14 53.08
CA ASP A 291 10.18 -8.17 53.16
C ASP A 291 10.70 -9.48 52.55
N GLY A 292 11.68 -10.09 53.24
CA GLY A 292 12.33 -11.34 52.84
C GLY A 292 13.14 -11.21 51.55
N ASP A 293 12.45 -11.30 50.42
CA ASP A 293 13.03 -11.32 49.08
C ASP A 293 13.06 -9.94 48.40
N ASN A 294 12.46 -8.93 49.03
CA ASN A 294 12.36 -7.56 48.51
C ASN A 294 13.01 -6.55 49.45
N LEU A 295 13.70 -5.57 48.89
CA LEU A 295 14.29 -4.44 49.61
C LEU A 295 13.72 -3.13 49.08
N ASN A 296 12.96 -2.42 49.91
CA ASN A 296 12.46 -1.08 49.59
C ASN A 296 13.27 -0.02 50.33
N LEU A 297 13.85 0.92 49.60
CA LEU A 297 14.66 2.02 50.10
C LEU A 297 13.94 3.33 49.80
N LYS A 298 13.48 4.00 50.85
CA LYS A 298 12.96 5.37 50.76
C LYS A 298 14.01 6.38 51.24
N PHE A 299 14.33 7.33 50.38
CA PHE A 299 15.21 8.45 50.67
C PHE A 299 14.36 9.72 50.79
N ASP A 300 14.54 10.44 51.90
CA ASP A 300 13.90 11.74 52.12
C ASP A 300 14.90 12.85 51.78
N GLY A 301 14.46 13.94 51.14
CA GLY A 301 15.29 15.09 50.80
C GLY A 301 15.42 15.32 49.28
N GLU A 302 16.29 16.26 48.90
CA GLU A 302 16.53 16.70 47.51
C GLU A 302 17.89 16.23 46.96
N ASP A 303 18.58 15.40 47.73
CA ASP A 303 19.96 15.02 47.51
C ASP A 303 20.10 13.80 46.59
N ASP A 304 21.13 13.80 45.74
CA ASP A 304 21.45 12.67 44.86
C ASP A 304 21.77 11.37 45.63
N VAL A 305 21.20 10.27 45.13
CA VAL A 305 21.39 8.91 45.64
C VAL A 305 22.20 8.09 44.65
N GLU A 306 23.31 7.50 45.11
CA GLU A 306 24.09 6.52 44.36
C GLU A 306 23.93 5.15 45.03
N LEU A 307 23.48 4.17 44.24
CA LEU A 307 23.27 2.79 44.67
C LEU A 307 24.12 1.84 43.82
N ARG A 308 24.70 0.85 44.49
CA ARG A 308 25.39 -0.27 43.84
C ARG A 308 24.60 -1.53 44.09
N LEU A 309 24.15 -2.20 43.03
CA LEU A 309 23.24 -3.34 43.07
C LEU A 309 23.90 -4.57 42.45
N PRO A 310 23.68 -5.78 42.98
CA PRO A 310 24.10 -7.01 42.31
C PRO A 310 23.21 -7.28 41.09
N ASP A 311 23.73 -8.08 40.16
CA ASP A 311 23.04 -8.47 38.94
C ASP A 311 21.86 -9.43 39.19
N GLY A 312 20.95 -9.52 38.22
CA GLY A 312 19.81 -10.44 38.17
C GLY A 312 18.55 -9.96 38.89
N LEU A 313 18.61 -8.80 39.55
CA LEU A 313 17.50 -8.26 40.33
C LEU A 313 16.45 -7.56 39.47
N LEU A 314 15.21 -7.55 39.95
CA LEU A 314 14.22 -6.59 39.52
C LEU A 314 14.50 -5.25 40.21
N VAL A 315 14.67 -4.20 39.42
CA VAL A 315 15.01 -2.86 39.90
C VAL A 315 13.85 -1.93 39.63
N SER A 316 13.26 -1.35 40.68
CA SER A 316 12.27 -0.29 40.53
C SER A 316 12.85 1.02 41.07
N ALA A 317 12.95 2.05 40.24
CA ALA A 317 13.44 3.37 40.64
C ALA A 317 12.38 4.43 40.33
N ARG A 318 12.02 5.21 41.35
CA ARG A 318 11.07 6.31 41.24
C ARG A 318 11.65 7.59 41.82
N THR A 319 11.55 8.67 41.07
CA THR A 319 11.92 10.02 41.51
C THR A 319 10.89 11.05 41.07
N GLY A 320 10.76 12.17 41.79
CA GLY A 320 9.82 13.23 41.44
C GLY A 320 10.23 13.99 40.18
N GLU A 321 11.36 14.70 40.24
CA GLU A 321 11.86 15.54 39.12
C GLU A 321 13.29 15.20 38.70
N GLY A 322 14.00 14.40 39.49
CA GLY A 322 15.42 14.15 39.22
C GLY A 322 15.65 13.10 38.12
N PRO A 323 16.87 13.03 37.59
CA PRO A 323 17.21 12.04 36.59
C PRO A 323 17.42 10.65 37.19
N ILE A 324 17.22 9.61 36.37
CA ILE A 324 17.55 8.22 36.70
C ILE A 324 18.63 7.75 35.74
N GLU A 325 19.77 7.33 36.27
CA GLU A 325 20.91 6.83 35.49
C GLU A 325 21.23 5.39 35.93
N ILE A 326 21.26 4.44 34.99
CA ILE A 326 21.70 3.06 35.24
C ILE A 326 22.89 2.74 34.37
N GLY A 327 23.99 2.26 34.98
CA GLY A 327 25.21 1.90 34.29
C GLY A 327 25.70 0.47 34.57
N GLY A 328 25.84 -0.33 33.50
CA GLY A 328 26.58 -1.59 33.50
C GLY A 328 25.96 -2.69 34.37
N LEU A 329 24.63 -2.75 34.45
CA LEU A 329 23.89 -3.63 35.35
C LEU A 329 23.07 -4.64 34.55
N ASP A 330 23.21 -5.93 34.87
CA ASP A 330 22.35 -6.96 34.30
C ASP A 330 21.13 -7.11 35.21
N VAL A 331 19.93 -6.76 34.73
CA VAL A 331 18.68 -6.83 35.50
C VAL A 331 17.77 -7.93 34.95
N SER A 332 16.87 -8.46 35.78
CA SER A 332 15.75 -9.24 35.23
C SER A 332 14.70 -8.31 34.61
N GLN A 333 14.42 -7.20 35.29
CA GLN A 333 13.54 -6.13 34.81
C GLN A 333 13.89 -4.80 35.48
N ALA A 334 13.90 -3.69 34.73
CA ALA A 334 14.05 -2.33 35.24
C ALA A 334 12.75 -1.53 35.07
N ASP A 335 12.11 -1.13 36.16
CA ASP A 335 10.93 -0.24 36.17
C ASP A 335 11.33 1.16 36.62
N LEU A 336 11.52 2.08 35.67
CA LEU A 336 12.03 3.42 35.90
C LEU A 336 10.92 4.45 35.69
N ASN A 337 10.69 5.28 36.71
CA ASN A 337 9.68 6.32 36.66
C ASN A 337 10.22 7.64 37.20
N THR A 338 10.11 8.69 36.41
CA THR A 338 10.34 10.07 36.86
C THR A 338 9.18 10.96 36.42
N GLY A 339 8.98 12.09 37.09
CA GLY A 339 8.19 13.18 36.53
C GLY A 339 8.94 13.73 35.33
N ASP A 340 9.80 14.72 35.51
CA ASP A 340 10.37 15.45 34.35
C ASP A 340 11.88 15.20 34.13
N GLY A 341 12.47 14.28 34.90
CA GLY A 341 13.89 14.00 34.81
C GLY A 341 14.28 13.18 33.57
N HIS A 342 15.52 13.33 33.09
CA HIS A 342 16.03 12.44 32.04
C HIS A 342 16.28 11.03 32.57
N ILE A 343 16.04 10.02 31.74
CA ILE A 343 16.37 8.63 32.07
C ILE A 343 17.46 8.14 31.12
N GLU A 344 18.58 7.66 31.68
CA GLU A 344 19.70 7.11 30.92
C GLU A 344 19.99 5.65 31.35
N LEU A 345 19.94 4.73 30.39
CA LEU A 345 20.31 3.34 30.53
C LEU A 345 21.57 3.10 29.69
N ARG A 346 22.66 2.67 30.32
CA ARG A 346 23.93 2.39 29.63
C ARG A 346 24.47 1.02 29.99
N GLY A 347 24.71 0.16 29.00
CA GLY A 347 25.27 -1.17 29.28
C GLY A 347 24.34 -2.03 30.13
N VAL A 348 23.03 -1.92 29.92
CA VAL A 348 22.02 -2.66 30.68
C VAL A 348 21.55 -3.88 29.87
N ARG A 349 21.39 -5.01 30.55
CA ARG A 349 20.81 -6.23 29.96
C ARG A 349 19.54 -6.63 30.70
N GLY A 350 18.61 -7.26 29.99
CA GLY A 350 17.33 -7.73 30.54
C GLY A 350 16.13 -7.03 29.92
N GLN A 351 15.09 -6.76 30.71
CA GLN A 351 13.91 -6.03 30.28
C GLN A 351 13.84 -4.65 30.92
N ALA A 352 13.23 -3.67 30.26
CA ALA A 352 13.08 -2.32 30.80
C ALA A 352 11.71 -1.70 30.49
N ASN A 353 11.08 -1.14 31.51
CA ASN A 353 9.91 -0.29 31.43
C ASN A 353 10.31 1.11 31.93
N VAL A 354 10.25 2.09 31.04
CA VAL A 354 10.69 3.46 31.29
C VAL A 354 9.52 4.40 31.11
N THR A 355 9.24 5.22 32.11
CA THR A 355 8.19 6.23 32.06
C THR A 355 8.70 7.56 32.58
N THR A 356 8.46 8.61 31.81
CA THR A 356 8.67 10.00 32.22
C THR A 356 7.52 10.87 31.75
N GLY A 357 7.26 11.95 32.49
CA GLY A 357 6.51 13.13 32.04
C GLY A 357 7.23 13.76 30.85
N ASP A 358 8.07 14.78 31.04
CA ASP A 358 8.67 15.50 29.89
C ASP A 358 10.16 15.20 29.66
N GLY A 359 10.73 14.26 30.41
CA GLY A 359 12.13 13.89 30.33
C GLY A 359 12.50 13.15 29.05
N SER A 360 13.71 13.40 28.54
CA SER A 360 14.29 12.61 27.45
C SER A 360 14.76 11.24 27.96
N VAL A 361 14.60 10.20 27.14
CA VAL A 361 15.05 8.84 27.44
C VAL A 361 16.17 8.44 26.49
N ARG A 362 17.31 8.00 27.04
CA ARG A 362 18.45 7.50 26.28
C ARG A 362 18.82 6.09 26.72
N VAL A 363 18.86 5.16 25.77
CA VAL A 363 19.30 3.78 25.95
C VAL A 363 20.49 3.55 25.03
N ASN A 364 21.67 3.33 25.61
CA ASN A 364 22.91 3.18 24.85
C ASN A 364 23.68 1.93 25.23
N ASP A 365 24.38 1.35 24.26
CA ASP A 365 25.29 0.20 24.44
C ASP A 365 24.64 -0.94 25.25
N SER A 366 23.32 -1.13 25.12
CA SER A 366 22.55 -2.07 25.95
C SER A 366 22.21 -3.33 25.15
N GLU A 367 21.77 -4.39 25.82
CA GLU A 367 21.25 -5.60 25.16
C GLU A 367 19.91 -5.92 25.83
N ILE A 368 18.95 -5.02 25.63
CA ILE A 368 17.62 -5.14 26.21
C ILE A 368 16.81 -6.08 25.32
N ALA A 369 16.14 -7.07 25.92
CA ALA A 369 15.32 -8.05 25.21
C ALA A 369 13.87 -7.62 25.05
N ASP A 370 13.35 -6.76 25.94
CA ASP A 370 12.06 -6.09 25.78
C ASP A 370 12.15 -4.69 26.38
N LEU A 371 11.79 -3.68 25.60
CA LEU A 371 11.89 -2.27 25.98
C LEU A 371 10.55 -1.57 25.76
N ASN A 372 9.98 -1.06 26.85
CA ASN A 372 8.81 -0.19 26.80
C ASN A 372 9.23 1.20 27.28
N VAL A 373 9.10 2.21 26.43
CA VAL A 373 9.38 3.61 26.77
C VAL A 373 8.14 4.45 26.53
N SER A 374 7.76 5.24 27.53
CA SER A 374 6.71 6.25 27.40
C SER A 374 7.21 7.58 27.96
N THR A 375 7.10 8.63 27.15
CA THR A 375 7.35 10.03 27.54
C THR A 375 6.21 10.91 27.01
N GLY A 376 5.99 12.05 27.65
CA GLY A 376 5.21 13.18 27.17
C GLY A 376 5.97 13.81 26.01
N ASP A 377 6.76 14.86 26.26
CA ASP A 377 7.39 15.62 25.17
C ASP A 377 8.87 15.31 24.95
N GLY A 378 9.43 14.38 25.73
CA GLY A 378 10.85 14.05 25.68
C GLY A 378 11.25 13.25 24.43
N GLY A 379 12.44 13.52 23.90
CA GLY A 379 13.02 12.70 22.84
C GLY A 379 13.41 11.30 23.34
N ILE A 380 13.27 10.30 22.47
CA ILE A 380 13.68 8.92 22.74
C ILE A 380 14.87 8.58 21.83
N GLU A 381 15.95 8.10 22.41
CA GLU A 381 17.14 7.63 21.70
C GLU A 381 17.48 6.22 22.19
N VAL A 382 17.43 5.24 21.29
CA VAL A 382 17.69 3.83 21.63
C VAL A 382 18.72 3.28 20.66
N SER A 383 19.78 2.68 21.20
CA SER A 383 20.79 1.93 20.46
C SER A 383 21.10 0.59 21.14
N GLY A 384 21.12 -0.49 20.34
CA GLY A 384 21.33 -1.84 20.86
C GLY A 384 20.12 -2.34 21.66
N ALA A 385 19.01 -2.62 20.99
CA ALA A 385 17.86 -3.25 21.63
C ALA A 385 17.31 -4.38 20.76
N SER A 386 16.80 -5.43 21.38
CA SER A 386 16.31 -6.62 20.72
C SER A 386 14.92 -7.01 21.22
N GLY A 387 14.23 -7.91 20.51
CA GLY A 387 12.94 -8.46 20.93
C GLY A 387 11.79 -7.48 20.73
N LYS A 388 11.00 -7.16 21.76
CA LYS A 388 9.85 -6.24 21.60
C LYS A 388 10.19 -4.81 22.05
N LEU A 389 10.12 -3.86 21.13
CA LEU A 389 10.42 -2.46 21.36
C LEU A 389 9.16 -1.61 21.17
N SER A 390 8.62 -1.05 22.25
CA SER A 390 7.46 -0.14 22.23
C SER A 390 7.90 1.24 22.68
N LEU A 391 8.04 2.18 21.75
CA LEU A 391 8.52 3.55 22.00
C LEU A 391 7.40 4.54 21.73
N ASN A 392 6.93 5.23 22.77
CA ASN A 392 5.82 6.18 22.68
C ASN A 392 6.22 7.55 23.23
N THR A 393 5.96 8.59 22.45
CA THR A 393 6.12 9.99 22.85
C THR A 393 4.95 10.84 22.32
N GLY A 394 4.62 11.91 23.04
CA GLY A 394 3.76 13.00 22.60
C GLY A 394 4.41 13.74 21.43
N ASP A 395 5.34 14.67 21.67
CA ASP A 395 5.92 15.49 20.58
C ASP A 395 7.43 15.26 20.35
N GLY A 396 8.03 14.30 21.07
CA GLY A 396 9.45 14.02 21.01
C GLY A 396 9.88 13.31 19.71
N SER A 397 11.09 13.60 19.24
CA SER A 397 11.72 12.84 18.15
C SER A 397 12.19 11.46 18.66
N VAL A 398 12.03 10.42 17.84
CA VAL A 398 12.50 9.08 18.15
C VAL A 398 13.66 8.72 17.22
N ARG A 399 14.80 8.35 17.81
CA ARG A 399 15.97 7.82 17.11
C ARG A 399 16.21 6.39 17.56
N LEU A 400 16.17 5.45 16.63
CA LEU A 400 16.42 4.04 16.85
C LEU A 400 17.61 3.59 15.99
N SER A 401 18.57 2.88 16.58
CA SER A 401 19.74 2.37 15.86
C SER A 401 20.14 0.97 16.34
N ASP A 402 20.72 0.16 15.45
CA ASP A 402 21.28 -1.16 15.77
C ASP A 402 20.31 -2.04 16.60
N SER A 403 19.05 -2.13 16.16
CA SER A 403 17.98 -2.77 16.93
C SER A 403 17.17 -3.77 16.11
N ASP A 404 16.84 -4.91 16.73
CA ASP A 404 16.30 -6.09 16.03
C ASP A 404 15.01 -6.61 16.70
N GLY A 405 13.98 -6.98 15.93
CA GLY A 405 12.78 -7.64 16.45
C GLY A 405 11.47 -6.95 16.07
N GLU A 406 10.51 -6.86 17.00
CA GLU A 406 9.21 -6.20 16.81
C GLU A 406 9.30 -4.76 17.29
N ILE A 407 9.34 -3.82 16.36
CA ILE A 407 9.50 -2.37 16.61
C ILE A 407 8.14 -1.68 16.43
N ASP A 408 7.62 -1.08 17.49
CA ASP A 408 6.43 -0.22 17.48
C ASP A 408 6.80 1.16 17.99
N VAL A 409 6.85 2.15 17.08
CA VAL A 409 7.18 3.53 17.39
C VAL A 409 5.97 4.41 17.13
N LYS A 410 5.59 5.19 18.14
CA LYS A 410 4.52 6.19 18.04
C LYS A 410 4.99 7.54 18.56
N THR A 411 4.78 8.56 17.76
CA THR A 411 4.97 9.96 18.13
C THR A 411 3.80 10.79 17.58
N GLY A 412 3.53 11.93 18.19
CA GLY A 412 2.60 12.94 17.70
C GLY A 412 3.27 13.72 16.58
N ASP A 413 4.11 14.70 16.91
CA ASP A 413 4.69 15.59 15.89
C ASP A 413 6.19 15.35 15.66
N GLY A 414 6.81 14.48 16.44
CA GLY A 414 8.23 14.18 16.34
C GLY A 414 8.60 13.41 15.09
N GLY A 415 9.80 13.65 14.56
CA GLY A 415 10.39 12.82 13.52
C GLY A 415 10.80 11.45 14.04
N ILE A 416 10.77 10.44 13.17
CA ILE A 416 11.25 9.10 13.46
C ILE A 416 12.43 8.82 12.55
N ASP A 417 13.59 8.57 13.13
CA ASP A 417 14.80 8.19 12.42
C ASP A 417 15.21 6.77 12.85
N VAL A 418 15.21 5.82 11.91
CA VAL A 418 15.58 4.42 12.12
C VAL A 418 16.81 4.10 11.29
N HIS A 419 17.84 3.52 11.91
CA HIS A 419 19.12 3.24 11.26
C HIS A 419 19.60 1.81 11.58
N GLU A 420 19.99 1.02 10.57
CA GLU A 420 20.55 -0.33 10.77
C GLU A 420 19.70 -1.22 11.70
N CYS A 421 18.39 -1.25 11.50
CA CYS A 421 17.45 -2.06 12.30
C CYS A 421 16.86 -3.21 11.47
N SER A 422 16.47 -4.30 12.13
CA SER A 422 15.90 -5.47 11.45
C SER A 422 14.65 -6.08 12.13
N GLY A 423 13.93 -6.94 11.41
CA GLY A 423 12.70 -7.59 11.89
C GLY A 423 11.43 -6.91 11.36
N THR A 424 10.45 -6.64 12.23
CA THR A 424 9.20 -5.97 11.84
C THR A 424 9.12 -4.58 12.44
N ALA A 425 8.64 -3.60 11.66
CA ALA A 425 8.56 -2.21 12.11
C ALA A 425 7.20 -1.58 11.78
N ASN A 426 6.56 -1.01 12.81
CA ASN A 426 5.39 -0.15 12.72
C ASN A 426 5.77 1.23 13.23
N LEU A 427 5.89 2.20 12.32
CA LEU A 427 6.33 3.56 12.61
C LEU A 427 5.19 4.53 12.33
N VAL A 428 4.69 5.22 13.37
CA VAL A 428 3.56 6.12 13.26
C VAL A 428 3.89 7.49 13.85
N THR A 429 3.67 8.52 13.04
CA THR A 429 3.73 9.93 13.44
C THR A 429 2.54 10.68 12.84
N ASN A 430 2.16 11.83 13.39
CA ASN A 430 1.14 12.71 12.78
C ASN A 430 1.80 13.64 11.79
N ASP A 431 2.73 14.49 12.21
CA ASP A 431 3.30 15.52 11.32
C ASP A 431 4.81 15.31 11.06
N GLY A 432 5.44 14.41 11.81
CA GLY A 432 6.86 14.13 11.72
C GLY A 432 7.25 13.45 10.40
N SER A 433 8.47 13.75 9.94
CA SER A 433 9.08 12.98 8.85
C SER A 433 9.63 11.66 9.37
N VAL A 434 9.59 10.62 8.54
CA VAL A 434 10.11 9.30 8.87
C VAL A 434 11.26 8.97 7.91
N ASN A 435 12.45 8.75 8.47
CA ASN A 435 13.62 8.32 7.72
C ASN A 435 14.02 6.92 8.19
N VAL A 436 14.06 5.97 7.27
CA VAL A 436 14.54 4.61 7.50
C VAL A 436 15.77 4.40 6.63
N ASN A 437 16.92 4.12 7.24
CA ASN A 437 18.18 3.90 6.54
C ASN A 437 18.83 2.56 6.91
N ALA A 438 19.30 1.83 5.90
CA ALA A 438 20.11 0.62 6.05
C ALA A 438 19.48 -0.50 6.90
N GLY A 439 18.14 -0.58 6.98
CA GLY A 439 17.45 -1.65 7.70
C GLY A 439 17.30 -2.95 6.89
N GLN A 440 16.85 -4.03 7.52
CA GLN A 440 16.41 -5.27 6.88
C GLN A 440 15.09 -5.71 7.53
N PHE A 441 13.97 -5.33 6.93
CA PHE A 441 12.65 -5.59 7.51
C PHE A 441 11.93 -6.71 6.76
N ASP A 442 11.31 -7.61 7.53
CA ASP A 442 10.33 -8.58 7.03
C ASP A 442 9.02 -7.87 6.70
N ASP A 443 8.55 -6.99 7.59
CA ASP A 443 7.37 -6.15 7.37
C ASP A 443 7.69 -4.72 7.84
N LEU A 444 7.44 -3.73 6.97
CA LEU A 444 7.64 -2.31 7.26
C LEU A 444 6.34 -1.54 6.99
N ASP A 445 5.68 -1.08 8.05
CA ASP A 445 4.50 -0.21 7.98
C ASP A 445 4.85 1.19 8.52
N VAL A 446 4.81 2.19 7.66
CA VAL A 446 5.12 3.58 8.00
C VAL A 446 3.92 4.45 7.69
N LYS A 447 3.45 5.18 8.69
CA LYS A 447 2.36 6.17 8.53
C LYS A 447 2.76 7.52 9.08
N THR A 448 2.52 8.55 8.28
CA THR A 448 2.53 9.95 8.70
C THR A 448 1.28 10.66 8.16
N GLY A 449 0.91 11.78 8.75
CA GLY A 449 -0.12 12.69 8.26
C GLY A 449 0.47 13.65 7.24
N ASP A 450 1.44 14.48 7.62
CA ASP A 450 1.97 15.52 6.73
C ASP A 450 3.46 15.34 6.39
N GLY A 451 4.15 14.44 7.10
CA GLY A 451 5.59 14.25 6.97
C GLY A 451 6.02 13.57 5.68
N VAL A 452 7.29 13.78 5.32
CA VAL A 452 7.95 13.04 4.24
C VAL A 452 8.39 11.68 4.76
N ILE A 453 8.15 10.63 3.96
CA ILE A 453 8.66 9.28 4.23
C ILE A 453 9.83 9.02 3.28
N THR A 454 11.01 8.75 3.83
CA THR A 454 12.18 8.30 3.07
C THR A 454 12.64 6.95 3.59
N VAL A 455 12.64 5.94 2.72
CA VAL A 455 13.18 4.61 3.01
C VAL A 455 14.35 4.35 2.06
N ASP A 456 15.54 4.12 2.61
CA ASP A 456 16.77 3.82 1.88
C ASP A 456 17.41 2.56 2.45
N GLY A 457 17.34 1.45 1.70
CA GLY A 457 17.63 0.12 2.21
C GLY A 457 16.42 -0.53 2.87
N GLY A 458 16.51 -1.83 3.14
CA GLY A 458 15.44 -2.58 3.79
C GLY A 458 14.38 -3.08 2.86
N GLY A 459 14.63 -4.26 2.32
CA GLY A 459 13.63 -5.07 1.65
C GLY A 459 14.27 -6.39 1.23
N ASP A 460 13.72 -7.48 1.75
CA ASP A 460 13.98 -8.83 1.25
C ASP A 460 12.89 -9.21 0.23
N ALA A 461 13.12 -10.24 -0.56
CA ALA A 461 12.18 -10.73 -1.57
C ALA A 461 10.81 -11.11 -0.99
N ASP A 462 10.72 -11.39 0.31
CA ASP A 462 9.49 -11.75 1.03
C ASP A 462 8.88 -10.57 1.81
N SER A 463 9.49 -9.38 1.76
CA SER A 463 9.12 -8.28 2.63
C SER A 463 7.88 -7.49 2.19
N ASN A 464 6.98 -7.14 3.12
CA ASN A 464 5.86 -6.24 2.82
C ASN A 464 6.16 -4.82 3.27
N VAL A 465 6.24 -3.89 2.32
CA VAL A 465 6.52 -2.48 2.58
C VAL A 465 5.26 -1.65 2.32
N ARG A 466 4.72 -1.02 3.36
CA ARG A 466 3.56 -0.13 3.30
C ARG A 466 3.93 1.25 3.82
N LEU A 467 3.84 2.24 2.95
CA LEU A 467 4.19 3.64 3.24
C LEU A 467 2.97 4.52 2.95
N GLU A 468 2.47 5.23 3.96
CA GLU A 468 1.31 6.10 3.82
C GLU A 468 1.56 7.47 4.43
N THR A 469 1.29 8.51 3.65
CA THR A 469 1.28 9.90 4.12
C THR A 469 -0.01 10.58 3.66
N GLY A 470 -0.44 11.63 4.34
CA GLY A 470 -1.55 12.48 3.89
C GLY A 470 -1.07 13.49 2.86
N ASP A 471 -0.08 14.31 3.20
CA ASP A 471 0.36 15.42 2.33
C ASP A 471 1.82 15.33 1.87
N GLY A 472 2.64 14.51 2.52
CA GLY A 472 4.07 14.45 2.24
C GLY A 472 4.44 13.62 1.01
N ASP A 473 5.70 13.74 0.60
CA ASP A 473 6.29 12.86 -0.43
C ASP A 473 6.66 11.50 0.19
N ILE A 474 6.60 10.45 -0.63
CA ILE A 474 7.13 9.13 -0.29
C ILE A 474 8.24 8.78 -1.27
N ARG A 475 9.44 8.50 -0.74
CA ARG A 475 10.57 7.99 -1.52
C ARG A 475 11.05 6.67 -0.94
N ALA A 476 11.09 5.63 -1.77
CA ALA A 476 11.57 4.31 -1.38
C ALA A 476 12.69 3.86 -2.34
N THR A 477 13.87 3.58 -1.78
CA THR A 477 15.00 2.96 -2.48
C THR A 477 15.26 1.61 -1.84
N LEU A 478 14.88 0.52 -2.50
CA LEU A 478 14.91 -0.84 -1.94
C LEU A 478 15.79 -1.76 -2.79
N ALA A 479 16.30 -2.83 -2.19
CA ALA A 479 16.99 -3.88 -2.95
C ALA A 479 15.95 -4.71 -3.70
N GLU A 480 15.07 -5.38 -2.97
CA GLU A 480 13.96 -6.21 -3.45
C GLU A 480 12.76 -6.01 -2.52
N ALA A 481 11.57 -6.49 -2.90
CA ALA A 481 10.40 -6.50 -2.02
C ALA A 481 9.47 -7.67 -2.34
N GLY A 482 8.73 -8.16 -1.35
CA GLY A 482 7.61 -9.08 -1.56
C GLY A 482 6.37 -8.35 -2.07
N ALA A 483 6.01 -7.24 -1.43
CA ALA A 483 4.95 -6.36 -1.89
C ALA A 483 5.24 -4.91 -1.51
N LEU A 484 4.79 -3.96 -2.33
CA LEU A 484 5.02 -2.53 -2.11
C LEU A 484 3.70 -1.76 -2.22
N THR A 485 3.33 -1.04 -1.17
CA THR A 485 2.19 -0.11 -1.16
C THR A 485 2.66 1.27 -0.77
N MET A 486 2.41 2.28 -1.61
CA MET A 486 2.76 3.68 -1.37
C MET A 486 1.56 4.57 -1.64
N LYS A 487 1.07 5.29 -0.64
CA LYS A 487 -0.14 6.12 -0.75
C LYS A 487 0.08 7.50 -0.16
N THR A 488 -0.22 8.53 -0.94
CA THR A 488 -0.23 9.94 -0.50
C THR A 488 -1.48 10.64 -0.98
N GLY A 489 -1.92 11.68 -0.27
CA GLY A 489 -2.98 12.57 -0.72
C GLY A 489 -2.44 13.64 -1.68
N ASN A 490 -1.41 14.38 -1.26
CA ASN A 490 -0.94 15.55 -2.03
C ASN A 490 0.51 15.48 -2.52
N GLY A 491 1.34 14.58 -1.98
CA GLY A 491 2.74 14.45 -2.37
C GLY A 491 2.97 13.55 -3.57
N SER A 492 4.24 13.40 -3.96
CA SER A 492 4.64 12.43 -4.99
C SER A 492 5.08 11.10 -4.38
N VAL A 493 4.87 10.01 -5.11
CA VAL A 493 5.35 8.67 -4.74
C VAL A 493 6.41 8.23 -5.73
N GLU A 494 7.61 7.93 -5.23
CA GLU A 494 8.76 7.52 -6.03
C GLU A 494 9.38 6.24 -5.45
N ALA A 495 9.36 5.16 -6.24
CA ALA A 495 10.01 3.90 -5.91
C ALA A 495 11.16 3.61 -6.88
N SER A 496 12.31 3.23 -6.33
CA SER A 496 13.47 2.77 -7.10
C SER A 496 14.01 1.48 -6.49
N LEU A 497 13.91 0.37 -7.22
CA LEU A 497 14.38 -0.94 -6.79
C LEU A 497 15.57 -1.40 -7.63
N ALA A 498 16.55 -2.00 -6.97
CA ALA A 498 17.71 -2.59 -7.64
C ALA A 498 17.39 -3.96 -8.26
N GLY A 499 16.47 -4.70 -7.65
CA GLY A 499 15.97 -6.00 -8.08
C GLY A 499 14.45 -6.02 -8.27
N ASP A 500 13.86 -7.18 -8.02
CA ASP A 500 12.47 -7.49 -8.36
C ASP A 500 11.51 -7.23 -7.19
N VAL A 501 10.22 -7.04 -7.51
CA VAL A 501 9.12 -7.13 -6.56
C VAL A 501 8.35 -8.42 -6.85
N ALA A 502 8.43 -9.41 -5.96
CA ALA A 502 7.81 -10.72 -6.19
C ALA A 502 6.28 -10.65 -6.34
N GLY A 503 5.64 -9.70 -5.65
CA GLY A 503 4.19 -9.53 -5.59
C GLY A 503 3.70 -8.23 -6.23
N ALA A 504 2.69 -7.64 -5.61
CA ALA A 504 2.00 -6.47 -6.14
C ALA A 504 2.67 -5.15 -5.73
N VAL A 505 2.68 -4.21 -6.66
CA VAL A 505 3.04 -2.81 -6.44
C VAL A 505 1.77 -1.95 -6.54
N GLU A 506 1.39 -1.29 -5.47
CA GLU A 506 0.28 -0.33 -5.43
C GLU A 506 0.82 1.08 -5.14
N MET A 507 0.65 2.00 -6.08
CA MET A 507 1.01 3.41 -5.91
C MET A 507 -0.23 4.28 -6.10
N ALA A 508 -0.52 5.17 -5.15
CA ALA A 508 -1.62 6.12 -5.28
C ALA A 508 -1.23 7.52 -4.76
N THR A 509 -1.58 8.54 -5.54
CA THR A 509 -1.43 9.95 -5.16
C THR A 509 -2.63 10.77 -5.64
N GLY A 510 -3.04 11.79 -4.90
CA GLY A 510 -4.04 12.75 -5.34
C GLY A 510 -3.41 13.84 -6.22
N ASP A 511 -2.45 14.60 -5.68
CA ASP A 511 -1.90 15.78 -6.37
C ASP A 511 -0.43 15.71 -6.82
N GLY A 512 0.22 14.55 -6.69
CA GLY A 512 1.61 14.34 -7.11
C GLY A 512 1.79 13.31 -8.22
N GLY A 513 3.05 13.11 -8.65
CA GLY A 513 3.40 12.07 -9.62
C GLY A 513 3.58 10.71 -8.97
N ALA A 514 3.37 9.64 -9.73
CA ALA A 514 3.70 8.28 -9.31
C ALA A 514 4.77 7.70 -10.24
N THR A 515 5.96 7.45 -9.71
CA THR A 515 7.09 6.91 -10.49
C THR A 515 7.58 5.60 -9.89
N PHE A 516 7.64 4.56 -10.70
CA PHE A 516 8.26 3.28 -10.34
C PHE A 516 9.42 2.97 -11.28
N ASN A 517 10.57 2.63 -10.72
CA ASN A 517 11.72 2.09 -11.44
C ASN A 517 12.16 0.80 -10.74
N GLY A 518 12.26 -0.32 -11.46
CA GLY A 518 12.66 -1.59 -10.84
C GLY A 518 13.00 -2.70 -11.84
N GLY A 519 13.25 -3.90 -11.31
CA GLY A 519 13.37 -5.13 -12.07
C GLY A 519 12.01 -5.68 -12.51
N GLY A 520 11.79 -6.98 -12.32
CA GLY A 520 10.51 -7.64 -12.51
C GLY A 520 9.50 -7.27 -11.42
N VAL A 521 8.21 -7.24 -11.75
CA VAL A 521 7.13 -7.05 -10.79
C VAL A 521 6.02 -8.07 -11.01
N GLY A 522 5.45 -8.61 -9.93
CA GLY A 522 4.33 -9.55 -10.03
C GLY A 522 3.07 -8.91 -10.64
N SER A 523 2.68 -7.73 -10.17
CA SER A 523 1.64 -6.90 -10.80
C SER A 523 1.80 -5.45 -10.36
N ILE A 524 1.26 -4.51 -11.14
CA ILE A 524 1.38 -3.09 -10.80
C ILE A 524 0.10 -2.31 -11.03
N THR A 525 -0.31 -1.56 -10.02
CA THR A 525 -1.40 -0.58 -10.08
C THR A 525 -0.86 0.77 -9.65
N ALA A 526 -0.94 1.77 -10.53
CA ALA A 526 -0.48 3.12 -10.22
C ALA A 526 -1.52 4.17 -10.65
N HIS A 527 -1.93 4.99 -9.69
CA HIS A 527 -2.93 6.03 -9.91
C HIS A 527 -2.47 7.40 -9.40
N SER A 528 -2.73 8.43 -10.20
CA SER A 528 -2.57 9.82 -9.79
C SER A 528 -3.82 10.64 -10.12
N GLY A 529 -4.22 11.56 -9.25
CA GLY A 529 -5.26 12.53 -9.59
C GLY A 529 -4.75 13.56 -10.59
N SER A 530 -3.67 14.29 -10.29
CA SER A 530 -3.22 15.39 -11.16
C SER A 530 -1.79 15.30 -11.69
N GLY A 531 -1.00 14.32 -11.26
CA GLY A 531 0.38 14.12 -11.69
C GLY A 531 0.57 13.02 -12.73
N ALA A 532 1.76 12.98 -13.33
CA ALA A 532 2.12 11.94 -14.28
C ALA A 532 2.33 10.59 -13.57
N VAL A 533 1.99 9.51 -14.27
CA VAL A 533 2.29 8.14 -13.86
C VAL A 533 3.33 7.57 -14.81
N ALA A 534 4.47 7.16 -14.28
CA ALA A 534 5.57 6.60 -15.07
C ALA A 534 6.08 5.30 -14.43
N VAL A 535 6.04 4.22 -15.19
CA VAL A 535 6.54 2.91 -14.75
C VAL A 535 7.64 2.45 -15.71
N ASN A 536 8.81 2.15 -15.17
CA ASN A 536 9.94 1.57 -15.89
C ASN A 536 10.36 0.30 -15.16
N CYS A 537 10.10 -0.86 -15.75
CA CYS A 537 10.43 -2.15 -15.14
C CYS A 537 10.97 -3.11 -16.20
N ALA A 538 11.62 -4.18 -15.77
CA ALA A 538 12.16 -5.18 -16.67
C ALA A 538 11.04 -6.03 -17.28
N GLU A 539 10.12 -6.53 -16.45
CA GLU A 539 9.00 -7.39 -16.83
C GLU A 539 7.86 -7.21 -15.81
N ILE A 540 6.61 -7.41 -16.24
CA ILE A 540 5.45 -7.51 -15.35
C ILE A 540 4.85 -8.91 -15.56
N ASP A 541 4.85 -9.76 -14.54
CA ASP A 541 4.37 -11.14 -14.70
C ASP A 541 2.84 -11.22 -14.81
N GLY A 542 2.13 -10.25 -14.20
CA GLY A 542 0.68 -10.19 -14.12
C GLY A 542 0.09 -8.95 -14.78
N ALA A 543 -0.96 -8.39 -14.18
CA ALA A 543 -1.67 -7.23 -14.71
C ALA A 543 -0.94 -5.90 -14.43
N ALA A 544 -1.06 -4.97 -15.37
CA ALA A 544 -0.60 -3.59 -15.25
C ALA A 544 -1.77 -2.61 -15.45
N GLU A 545 -2.13 -1.88 -14.40
CA GLU A 545 -3.20 -0.87 -14.44
C GLU A 545 -2.66 0.52 -14.04
N LEU A 546 -2.52 1.41 -15.02
CA LEU A 546 -1.95 2.74 -14.81
C LEU A 546 -2.99 3.80 -15.18
N ALA A 547 -3.23 4.78 -14.31
CA ALA A 547 -4.13 5.88 -14.66
C ALA A 547 -3.75 7.23 -14.05
N SER A 548 -4.08 8.30 -14.77
CA SER A 548 -3.99 9.66 -14.27
C SER A 548 -5.18 10.51 -14.71
N ASP A 549 -5.80 11.30 -13.83
CA ASP A 549 -6.91 12.16 -14.29
C ASP A 549 -6.38 13.33 -15.13
N ASP A 550 -5.29 14.00 -14.73
CA ASP A 550 -4.74 15.19 -15.44
C ASP A 550 -3.23 15.11 -15.80
N GLY A 551 -2.65 13.90 -15.80
CA GLY A 551 -1.24 13.66 -16.12
C GLY A 551 -1.02 12.69 -17.27
N ALA A 552 0.20 12.71 -17.82
CA ALA A 552 0.64 11.71 -18.79
C ALA A 552 0.85 10.35 -18.10
N VAL A 553 0.54 9.27 -18.82
CA VAL A 553 0.71 7.89 -18.34
C VAL A 553 1.68 7.17 -19.26
N ALA A 554 2.80 6.73 -18.73
CA ALA A 554 3.87 6.09 -19.47
C ALA A 554 4.26 4.76 -18.85
N LEU A 555 4.45 3.74 -19.68
CA LEU A 555 4.93 2.42 -19.29
C LEU A 555 6.04 1.96 -20.24
N ASN A 556 7.15 1.52 -19.65
CA ASN A 556 8.23 0.81 -20.33
C ASN A 556 8.45 -0.53 -19.61
N SER A 557 8.20 -1.65 -20.30
CA SER A 557 8.39 -3.00 -19.76
C SER A 557 8.68 -4.03 -20.86
N GLY A 558 9.36 -5.13 -20.54
CA GLY A 558 9.54 -6.29 -21.42
C GLY A 558 8.22 -7.02 -21.71
N GLY A 559 7.29 -7.02 -20.77
CA GLY A 559 5.97 -7.61 -20.97
C GLY A 559 5.00 -7.44 -19.82
N ALA A 560 3.78 -7.92 -20.03
CA ALA A 560 2.67 -7.95 -19.07
C ALA A 560 1.69 -9.09 -19.43
N GLU A 561 0.95 -9.62 -18.44
CA GLU A 561 -0.18 -10.52 -18.71
C GLU A 561 -1.32 -9.74 -19.38
N SER A 562 -1.71 -8.62 -18.79
CA SER A 562 -2.74 -7.71 -19.33
C SER A 562 -2.37 -6.27 -19.03
N LEU A 563 -2.84 -5.34 -19.85
CA LEU A 563 -2.44 -3.95 -19.76
C LEU A 563 -3.65 -3.01 -19.89
N ARG A 564 -3.82 -2.11 -18.93
CA ARG A 564 -4.74 -0.98 -19.02
C ARG A 564 -4.03 0.32 -18.68
N MET A 565 -4.09 1.29 -19.58
CA MET A 565 -3.57 2.63 -19.35
C MET A 565 -4.63 3.67 -19.69
N ARG A 566 -4.93 4.57 -18.75
CA ARG A 566 -5.97 5.58 -18.94
C ARG A 566 -5.51 6.95 -18.50
N CYS A 567 -5.85 7.98 -19.26
CA CYS A 567 -5.75 9.34 -18.76
C CYS A 567 -6.96 10.19 -19.14
N GLY A 568 -7.29 11.17 -18.30
CA GLY A 568 -8.21 12.24 -18.66
C GLY A 568 -7.50 13.27 -19.54
N ALA A 569 -6.70 14.15 -18.92
CA ALA A 569 -5.90 15.15 -19.60
C ALA A 569 -4.40 14.80 -19.60
N GLY A 570 -3.94 14.08 -20.61
CA GLY A 570 -2.52 13.73 -20.77
C GLY A 570 -2.32 12.79 -21.94
N SER A 571 -1.07 12.48 -22.30
CA SER A 571 -0.81 11.43 -23.31
C SER A 571 -0.63 10.07 -22.66
N VAL A 572 -1.03 9.01 -23.36
CA VAL A 572 -0.70 7.62 -23.01
C VAL A 572 0.45 7.16 -23.90
N THR A 573 1.50 6.58 -23.31
CA THR A 573 2.62 6.00 -24.06
C THR A 573 3.02 4.65 -23.48
N ALA A 574 2.89 3.60 -24.28
CA ALA A 574 3.31 2.25 -23.91
C ALA A 574 4.46 1.81 -24.81
N ASN A 575 5.59 1.42 -24.22
CA ASN A 575 6.68 0.74 -24.89
C ASN A 575 6.86 -0.64 -24.26
N MET A 576 6.35 -1.66 -24.93
CA MET A 576 6.19 -3.01 -24.40
C MET A 576 6.90 -4.02 -25.30
N GLY A 577 7.45 -5.10 -24.74
CA GLY A 577 7.89 -6.24 -25.54
C GLY A 577 6.68 -7.09 -25.97
N SER A 578 5.93 -7.68 -25.05
CA SER A 578 4.69 -8.41 -25.37
C SER A 578 3.61 -8.29 -24.29
N VAL A 579 2.34 -8.37 -24.67
CA VAL A 579 1.21 -8.50 -23.72
C VAL A 579 0.45 -9.78 -24.01
N ALA A 580 0.34 -10.67 -23.03
CA ALA A 580 -0.20 -12.01 -23.25
C ALA A 580 -1.71 -12.02 -23.56
N ASP A 581 -2.46 -11.04 -23.04
CA ASP A 581 -3.91 -10.91 -23.18
C ASP A 581 -4.29 -9.52 -23.76
N ASP A 582 -5.35 -8.90 -23.24
CA ASP A 582 -5.87 -7.65 -23.76
C ASP A 582 -5.03 -6.43 -23.33
N ALA A 583 -4.80 -5.51 -24.27
CA ALA A 583 -4.16 -4.23 -24.04
C ALA A 583 -5.11 -3.06 -24.37
N GLU A 584 -5.52 -2.31 -23.36
CA GLU A 584 -6.43 -1.16 -23.47
C GLU A 584 -5.70 0.15 -23.17
N PHE A 585 -5.86 1.13 -24.06
CA PHE A 585 -5.29 2.46 -23.94
C PHE A 585 -6.38 3.50 -24.19
N ALA A 586 -6.54 4.45 -23.27
CA ALA A 586 -7.52 5.52 -23.42
C ALA A 586 -6.96 6.88 -22.97
N SER A 587 -7.21 7.90 -23.78
CA SER A 587 -7.00 9.30 -23.41
C SER A 587 -8.22 10.12 -23.80
N ASP A 588 -8.74 10.95 -22.89
CA ASP A 588 -9.85 11.85 -23.25
C ASP A 588 -9.35 13.00 -24.14
N ASP A 589 -8.21 13.63 -23.84
CA ASP A 589 -7.74 14.83 -24.54
C ASP A 589 -6.37 14.70 -25.24
N GLY A 590 -5.56 13.70 -24.91
CA GLY A 590 -4.18 13.59 -25.38
C GLY A 590 -3.95 12.49 -26.41
N ALA A 591 -2.71 12.40 -26.89
CA ALA A 591 -2.31 11.37 -27.85
C ALA A 591 -2.11 10.02 -27.17
N VAL A 592 -2.39 8.95 -27.91
CA VAL A 592 -2.12 7.57 -27.50
C VAL A 592 -1.06 7.00 -28.42
N THR A 593 0.09 6.60 -27.87
CA THR A 593 1.17 5.95 -28.59
C THR A 593 1.41 4.56 -28.02
N VAL A 594 1.29 3.54 -28.85
CA VAL A 594 1.50 2.14 -28.48
C VAL A 594 2.63 1.59 -29.34
N ASN A 595 3.73 1.20 -28.70
CA ASN A 595 4.83 0.47 -29.31
C ASN A 595 4.92 -0.87 -28.61
N MET A 596 4.58 -1.95 -29.30
CA MET A 596 4.48 -3.28 -28.71
C MET A 596 4.96 -4.34 -29.70
N GLY A 597 5.55 -5.42 -29.23
CA GLY A 597 5.74 -6.63 -30.03
C GLY A 597 4.41 -7.34 -30.21
N ASP A 598 4.18 -8.41 -29.46
CA ASP A 598 3.00 -9.26 -29.64
C ASP A 598 1.91 -8.97 -28.60
N ALA A 599 0.65 -9.04 -29.01
CA ALA A 599 -0.51 -8.86 -28.15
C ALA A 599 -1.63 -9.87 -28.49
N ARG A 600 -2.54 -10.16 -27.57
CA ARG A 600 -3.77 -10.85 -27.96
C ARG A 600 -4.74 -9.90 -28.64
N SER A 601 -5.08 -8.79 -28.01
CA SER A 601 -5.94 -7.76 -28.63
C SER A 601 -5.49 -6.37 -28.19
N VAL A 602 -5.75 -5.38 -29.04
CA VAL A 602 -5.35 -3.99 -28.77
C VAL A 602 -6.51 -3.05 -29.03
N VAL A 603 -6.84 -2.25 -28.03
CA VAL A 603 -7.81 -1.15 -28.14
C VAL A 603 -7.12 0.14 -27.75
N ALA A 604 -7.06 1.11 -28.67
CA ALA A 604 -6.49 2.42 -28.41
C ALA A 604 -7.48 3.52 -28.80
N VAL A 605 -7.86 4.35 -27.83
CA VAL A 605 -8.87 5.40 -27.98
C VAL A 605 -8.33 6.74 -27.54
N SER A 606 -8.49 7.75 -28.40
CA SER A 606 -8.19 9.14 -28.10
C SER A 606 -9.39 10.04 -28.41
N GLY A 607 -9.78 10.89 -27.46
CA GLY A 607 -10.88 11.83 -27.66
C GLY A 607 -10.48 13.11 -28.41
N ALA A 608 -9.20 13.47 -28.49
CA ALA A 608 -8.75 14.66 -29.25
C ALA A 608 -7.35 14.56 -29.87
N GLY A 609 -6.46 13.70 -29.35
CA GLY A 609 -5.11 13.50 -29.87
C GLY A 609 -5.02 12.41 -30.95
N ASN A 610 -3.81 12.26 -31.50
CA ASN A 610 -3.50 11.20 -32.46
C ASN A 610 -3.43 9.84 -31.77
N VAL A 611 -3.77 8.78 -32.51
CA VAL A 611 -3.50 7.40 -32.12
C VAL A 611 -2.40 6.86 -33.03
N VAL A 612 -1.29 6.45 -32.43
CA VAL A 612 -0.16 5.82 -33.13
C VAL A 612 0.04 4.43 -32.57
N ALA A 613 -0.03 3.40 -33.42
CA ALA A 613 0.15 2.01 -33.02
C ALA A 613 1.20 1.30 -33.89
N ASN A 614 2.33 0.95 -33.29
CA ASN A 614 3.36 0.11 -33.89
C ASN A 614 3.34 -1.25 -33.18
N LEU A 615 2.78 -2.26 -33.84
CA LEU A 615 2.59 -3.60 -33.27
C LEU A 615 3.29 -4.66 -34.13
N GLY A 616 3.90 -5.65 -33.47
CA GLY A 616 4.41 -6.87 -34.08
C GLY A 616 3.26 -7.73 -34.60
N SER A 617 2.69 -8.58 -33.76
CA SER A 617 1.50 -9.37 -34.12
C SER A 617 0.38 -9.24 -33.09
N ALA A 618 -0.86 -9.28 -33.56
CA ALA A 618 -2.04 -9.39 -32.74
C ALA A 618 -2.79 -10.68 -33.10
N GLU A 619 -3.00 -11.58 -32.14
CA GLU A 619 -3.79 -12.81 -32.40
C GLU A 619 -5.27 -12.51 -32.63
N GLY A 620 -5.76 -11.41 -32.05
CA GLY A 620 -7.13 -10.94 -32.08
C GLY A 620 -7.25 -9.59 -32.79
N ASP A 621 -8.26 -8.83 -32.38
CA ASP A 621 -8.67 -7.61 -33.06
C ASP A 621 -7.83 -6.41 -32.59
N VAL A 622 -7.55 -5.51 -33.52
CA VAL A 622 -6.90 -4.21 -33.27
C VAL A 622 -7.91 -3.12 -33.60
N GLU A 623 -8.35 -2.39 -32.57
CA GLU A 623 -9.31 -1.27 -32.69
C GLU A 623 -8.64 0.05 -32.30
N LEU A 624 -8.50 0.96 -33.26
CA LEU A 624 -7.85 2.26 -33.11
C LEU A 624 -8.85 3.36 -33.41
N THR A 625 -9.09 4.27 -32.47
CA THR A 625 -10.07 5.34 -32.62
C THR A 625 -9.52 6.68 -32.16
N SER A 626 -9.59 7.70 -33.03
CA SER A 626 -9.46 9.10 -32.64
C SER A 626 -10.77 9.85 -32.93
N ALA A 627 -11.13 10.86 -32.14
CA ALA A 627 -12.24 11.74 -32.53
C ALA A 627 -11.79 12.82 -33.52
N ASP A 628 -10.69 13.52 -33.23
CA ASP A 628 -10.25 14.72 -33.95
C ASP A 628 -8.77 14.67 -34.43
N GLY A 629 -8.09 13.54 -34.22
CA GLY A 629 -6.69 13.35 -34.59
C GLY A 629 -6.45 12.28 -35.65
N ASP A 630 -5.19 12.14 -36.06
CA ASP A 630 -4.78 11.11 -37.00
C ASP A 630 -4.74 9.74 -36.33
N VAL A 631 -5.06 8.70 -37.08
CA VAL A 631 -4.83 7.29 -36.70
C VAL A 631 -3.77 6.73 -37.62
N ILE A 632 -2.60 6.44 -37.06
CA ILE A 632 -1.45 5.93 -37.78
C ILE A 632 -1.08 4.57 -37.20
N PHE A 633 -0.97 3.55 -38.04
CA PHE A 633 -0.58 2.22 -37.58
C PHE A 633 0.40 1.51 -38.51
N ASN A 634 1.28 0.73 -37.90
CA ASN A 634 2.17 -0.20 -38.55
C ASN A 634 2.05 -1.55 -37.84
N LEU A 635 1.50 -2.54 -38.51
CA LEU A 635 1.11 -3.83 -37.94
C LEU A 635 1.75 -4.97 -38.72
N GLY A 636 2.43 -5.89 -38.06
CA GLY A 636 2.91 -7.11 -38.70
C GLY A 636 1.76 -8.06 -39.08
N SER A 637 0.91 -8.45 -38.13
CA SER A 637 -0.32 -9.20 -38.43
C SER A 637 -1.42 -8.96 -37.41
N ALA A 638 -2.69 -9.13 -37.79
CA ALA A 638 -3.84 -9.07 -36.88
C ALA A 638 -4.97 -10.01 -37.34
N ASN A 639 -5.91 -10.39 -36.45
CA ASN A 639 -7.14 -11.08 -36.88
C ASN A 639 -8.05 -10.10 -37.65
N ALA A 640 -8.39 -8.98 -37.03
CA ALA A 640 -9.12 -7.89 -37.67
C ALA A 640 -8.52 -6.54 -37.29
N VAL A 641 -8.58 -5.57 -38.21
CA VAL A 641 -8.12 -4.20 -37.97
C VAL A 641 -9.23 -3.23 -38.24
N ARG A 642 -9.55 -2.41 -37.24
CA ARG A 642 -10.50 -1.30 -37.34
C ARG A 642 -9.81 -0.02 -36.95
N ALA A 643 -9.74 0.94 -37.86
CA ALA A 643 -9.19 2.24 -37.59
C ALA A 643 -10.19 3.33 -37.98
N LYS A 644 -10.51 4.22 -37.04
CA LYS A 644 -11.50 5.26 -37.24
C LYS A 644 -11.01 6.62 -36.75
N THR A 645 -11.25 7.65 -37.55
CA THR A 645 -11.20 9.04 -37.07
C THR A 645 -12.44 9.86 -37.48
N GLY A 646 -12.82 10.84 -36.67
CA GLY A 646 -13.85 11.82 -37.03
C GLY A 646 -13.28 12.97 -37.86
N ALA A 647 -12.07 13.44 -37.54
CA ALA A 647 -11.34 14.40 -38.34
C ALA A 647 -9.85 14.05 -38.30
N GLY A 648 -9.24 13.82 -39.46
CA GLY A 648 -7.85 13.41 -39.55
C GLY A 648 -7.63 12.29 -40.56
N LYS A 649 -6.36 11.96 -40.75
CA LYS A 649 -5.92 10.89 -41.64
C LYS A 649 -6.00 9.54 -40.93
N VAL A 650 -6.39 8.52 -41.69
CA VAL A 650 -6.15 7.12 -41.30
C VAL A 650 -5.06 6.57 -42.21
N GLU A 651 -3.88 6.28 -41.65
CA GLU A 651 -2.74 5.73 -42.38
C GLU A 651 -2.30 4.40 -41.79
N GLY A 652 -2.25 3.37 -42.62
CA GLY A 652 -1.94 2.02 -42.19
C GLY A 652 -0.93 1.31 -43.08
N ARG A 653 0.06 0.66 -42.46
CA ARG A 653 0.85 -0.39 -43.09
C ARG A 653 0.56 -1.73 -42.42
N LEU A 654 0.34 -2.77 -43.21
CA LEU A 654 -0.03 -4.11 -42.75
C LEU A 654 0.90 -5.17 -43.34
N GLY A 655 1.35 -6.10 -42.52
CA GLY A 655 1.98 -7.35 -42.99
C GLY A 655 0.97 -8.47 -43.23
N GLY A 656 -0.23 -8.41 -42.63
CA GLY A 656 -1.33 -9.35 -42.88
C GLY A 656 -2.56 -9.13 -41.98
N ALA A 657 -3.73 -9.58 -42.47
CA ALA A 657 -4.96 -9.65 -41.69
C ALA A 657 -5.82 -10.85 -42.11
N GLU A 658 -6.41 -11.55 -41.14
CA GLU A 658 -7.15 -12.80 -41.40
C GLU A 658 -8.62 -12.60 -41.77
N GLN A 659 -9.32 -11.68 -41.10
CA GLN A 659 -10.78 -11.58 -41.19
C GLN A 659 -11.33 -10.27 -41.73
N LEU A 660 -10.72 -9.13 -41.40
CA LEU A 660 -11.27 -7.83 -41.79
C LEU A 660 -10.23 -6.72 -41.67
N ILE A 661 -10.24 -5.83 -42.65
CA ILE A 661 -9.64 -4.50 -42.54
C ILE A 661 -10.74 -3.48 -42.78
N GLU A 662 -10.98 -2.58 -41.82
CA GLU A 662 -11.99 -1.53 -41.91
C GLU A 662 -11.38 -0.18 -41.49
N LEU A 663 -11.20 0.73 -42.45
CA LEU A 663 -10.63 2.05 -42.21
C LEU A 663 -11.67 3.13 -42.55
N THR A 664 -11.89 4.07 -41.64
CA THR A 664 -12.93 5.10 -41.82
C THR A 664 -12.47 6.47 -41.33
N THR A 665 -12.70 7.50 -42.13
CA THR A 665 -12.62 8.91 -41.72
C THR A 665 -13.87 9.67 -42.15
N ASP A 666 -14.38 10.56 -41.30
CA ASP A 666 -15.48 11.46 -41.71
C ASP A 666 -14.94 12.68 -42.49
N ASP A 667 -13.79 13.23 -42.10
CA ASP A 667 -13.06 14.31 -42.79
C ASP A 667 -11.55 14.06 -42.74
N GLY A 668 -10.99 13.58 -43.85
CA GLY A 668 -9.57 13.32 -44.01
C GLY A 668 -9.27 12.23 -45.04
N GLU A 669 -8.00 11.83 -45.09
CA GLU A 669 -7.52 10.88 -46.09
C GLU A 669 -7.41 9.46 -45.50
N VAL A 670 -7.72 8.45 -46.31
CA VAL A 670 -7.42 7.05 -45.96
C VAL A 670 -6.26 6.57 -46.82
N ARG A 671 -5.18 6.10 -46.20
CA ARG A 671 -4.06 5.44 -46.88
C ARG A 671 -3.81 4.07 -46.28
N ILE A 672 -3.70 3.07 -47.15
CA ILE A 672 -3.32 1.72 -46.74
C ILE A 672 -2.24 1.17 -47.66
N THR A 673 -1.21 0.58 -47.06
CA THR A 673 -0.17 -0.19 -47.75
C THR A 673 -0.27 -1.65 -47.35
N LEU A 674 -0.48 -2.50 -48.35
CA LEU A 674 -0.66 -3.95 -48.20
C LEU A 674 0.56 -4.72 -48.73
N PRO A 675 0.82 -5.96 -48.29
CA PRO A 675 1.86 -6.80 -48.88
C PRO A 675 1.54 -7.13 -50.35
N GLU A 676 2.57 -7.24 -51.22
CA GLU A 676 2.35 -7.57 -52.64
C GLU A 676 1.51 -8.84 -52.84
N ALA A 677 1.76 -9.89 -52.04
CA ALA A 677 1.09 -11.18 -52.13
C ALA A 677 -0.28 -11.24 -51.41
N PHE A 678 -0.76 -10.14 -50.83
CA PHE A 678 -1.98 -10.15 -50.02
C PHE A 678 -3.23 -10.34 -50.89
N ALA A 679 -4.08 -11.28 -50.49
CA ALA A 679 -5.31 -11.64 -51.20
C ALA A 679 -6.53 -11.05 -50.49
N CYS A 680 -7.29 -10.21 -51.19
CA CYS A 680 -8.36 -9.44 -50.57
C CYS A 680 -9.48 -9.04 -51.53
N ASP A 681 -10.64 -8.80 -50.92
CA ASP A 681 -11.80 -8.20 -51.56
C ASP A 681 -11.88 -6.73 -51.14
N ILE A 682 -11.62 -5.81 -52.06
CA ILE A 682 -11.56 -4.37 -51.80
C ILE A 682 -12.93 -3.75 -52.05
N ASP A 683 -13.42 -2.99 -51.07
CA ASP A 683 -14.60 -2.12 -51.14
C ASP A 683 -14.22 -0.74 -50.60
N ALA A 684 -13.92 0.20 -51.50
CA ALA A 684 -13.47 1.55 -51.18
C ALA A 684 -14.48 2.59 -51.68
N THR A 685 -14.93 3.47 -50.79
CA THR A 685 -15.91 4.53 -51.08
C THR A 685 -15.51 5.87 -50.49
N THR A 686 -15.56 6.93 -51.30
CA THR A 686 -15.45 8.32 -50.89
C THR A 686 -16.69 9.12 -51.31
N ASP A 687 -17.26 9.91 -50.41
CA ASP A 687 -18.41 10.76 -50.74
C ASP A 687 -17.97 12.02 -51.53
N ASP A 688 -16.78 12.57 -51.21
CA ASP A 688 -16.14 13.69 -51.91
C ASP A 688 -14.61 13.51 -51.96
N GLY A 689 -14.11 12.96 -53.07
CA GLY A 689 -12.69 12.66 -53.29
C GLY A 689 -12.45 11.68 -54.44
N ARG A 690 -11.23 11.14 -54.52
CA ARG A 690 -10.83 10.09 -55.47
C ARG A 690 -10.40 8.83 -54.75
N VAL A 691 -10.64 7.69 -55.40
CA VAL A 691 -10.02 6.41 -55.00
C VAL A 691 -8.85 6.16 -55.95
N ILE A 692 -7.64 6.20 -55.39
CA ILE A 692 -6.37 6.02 -56.09
C ILE A 692 -5.87 4.61 -55.75
N VAL A 693 -5.78 3.76 -56.79
CA VAL A 693 -5.24 2.41 -56.66
C VAL A 693 -3.88 2.38 -57.35
N GLU A 694 -2.82 2.14 -56.59
CA GLU A 694 -1.43 2.09 -57.04
C GLU A 694 -0.92 0.63 -57.11
N CYS A 695 -1.80 -0.33 -57.37
CA CYS A 695 -1.46 -1.75 -57.49
C CYS A 695 -2.34 -2.47 -58.52
N ASP A 696 -1.88 -3.63 -59.00
CA ASP A 696 -2.63 -4.43 -59.97
C ASP A 696 -3.89 -5.05 -59.33
N LEU A 697 -5.03 -4.99 -60.02
CA LEU A 697 -6.28 -5.63 -59.58
C LEU A 697 -6.70 -6.70 -60.58
N ASP A 698 -7.26 -7.81 -60.09
CA ASP A 698 -7.65 -8.94 -60.94
C ASP A 698 -8.74 -8.54 -61.96
N ASP A 699 -9.62 -7.62 -61.55
CA ASP A 699 -10.73 -7.10 -62.35
C ASP A 699 -10.32 -5.94 -63.27
N GLY A 700 -9.08 -5.44 -63.17
CA GLY A 700 -8.54 -4.35 -63.99
C GLY A 700 -9.23 -3.01 -63.73
N HIS A 701 -8.74 -2.24 -62.76
CA HIS A 701 -9.25 -0.91 -62.42
C HIS A 701 -8.14 0.14 -62.38
N ASP A 702 -8.34 1.24 -63.10
CA ASP A 702 -7.59 2.49 -62.94
C ASP A 702 -8.29 3.38 -61.90
N SER A 703 -7.57 4.38 -61.36
CA SER A 703 -8.11 5.38 -60.40
C SER A 703 -9.50 5.92 -60.81
N THR A 704 -10.48 5.86 -59.90
CA THR A 704 -11.87 6.27 -60.16
C THR A 704 -12.33 7.42 -59.26
N GLU A 705 -13.37 8.13 -59.69
CA GLU A 705 -14.09 9.08 -58.84
C GLU A 705 -15.16 8.31 -58.03
N GLY A 706 -15.13 8.44 -56.70
CA GLY A 706 -16.17 7.96 -55.79
C GLY A 706 -15.98 6.54 -55.23
N SER A 707 -15.91 5.49 -56.04
CA SER A 707 -15.90 4.11 -55.50
C SER A 707 -15.14 3.11 -56.34
N VAL A 708 -14.55 2.10 -55.69
CA VAL A 708 -13.93 0.92 -56.29
C VAL A 708 -14.36 -0.32 -55.53
N THR A 709 -14.81 -1.33 -56.27
CA THR A 709 -15.01 -2.69 -55.76
C THR A 709 -14.22 -3.64 -56.64
N ALA A 710 -13.21 -4.33 -56.10
CA ALA A 710 -12.32 -5.16 -56.89
C ALA A 710 -11.72 -6.29 -56.06
N THR A 711 -11.23 -7.32 -56.74
CA THR A 711 -10.48 -8.41 -56.12
C THR A 711 -8.98 -8.30 -56.42
N ARG A 712 -8.15 -8.77 -55.49
CA ARG A 712 -6.71 -8.89 -55.66
C ARG A 712 -6.24 -10.28 -55.24
N ASN A 713 -5.36 -10.89 -56.04
CA ASN A 713 -4.76 -12.19 -55.79
C ASN A 713 -5.79 -13.31 -55.52
N GLY A 714 -6.95 -13.26 -56.17
CA GLY A 714 -8.02 -14.23 -56.04
C GLY A 714 -9.06 -13.93 -54.95
N GLY A 715 -8.99 -12.76 -54.31
CA GLY A 715 -9.93 -12.35 -53.26
C GLY A 715 -9.62 -12.94 -51.88
N GLY A 716 -10.48 -12.69 -50.88
CA GLY A 716 -10.31 -13.28 -49.55
C GLY A 716 -10.66 -12.33 -48.40
N THR A 717 -9.66 -11.77 -47.73
CA THR A 717 -9.89 -10.88 -46.59
C THR A 717 -10.63 -9.62 -47.07
N PRO A 718 -11.80 -9.28 -46.49
CA PRO A 718 -12.50 -8.05 -46.85
C PRO A 718 -11.71 -6.81 -46.37
N VAL A 719 -11.50 -5.87 -47.29
CA VAL A 719 -10.87 -4.56 -47.05
C VAL A 719 -11.90 -3.48 -47.35
N ARG A 720 -12.44 -2.86 -46.30
CA ARG A 720 -13.46 -1.80 -46.37
C ARG A 720 -12.84 -0.45 -46.04
N LEU A 721 -12.88 0.47 -46.99
CA LEU A 721 -12.30 1.80 -46.84
C LEU A 721 -13.38 2.85 -47.08
N HIS A 722 -13.52 3.80 -46.16
CA HIS A 722 -14.50 4.87 -46.28
C HIS A 722 -13.90 6.24 -45.92
N ALA A 723 -14.08 7.22 -46.80
CA ALA A 723 -13.77 8.63 -46.53
C ALA A 723 -15.01 9.49 -46.78
N GLY A 724 -15.49 10.23 -45.78
CA GLY A 724 -16.58 11.19 -46.00
C GLY A 724 -16.11 12.34 -46.89
N VAL A 725 -15.02 12.99 -46.52
CA VAL A 725 -14.35 13.98 -47.37
C VAL A 725 -12.87 13.65 -47.42
N GLY A 726 -12.33 13.45 -48.63
CA GLY A 726 -10.91 13.15 -48.84
C GLY A 726 -10.68 11.96 -49.76
N ASP A 727 -9.40 11.79 -50.11
CA ASP A 727 -8.96 10.74 -51.02
C ASP A 727 -8.73 9.42 -50.27
N ILE A 728 -8.86 8.31 -51.01
CA ILE A 728 -8.47 6.98 -50.56
C ILE A 728 -7.32 6.52 -51.43
N THR A 729 -6.19 6.18 -50.83
CA THR A 729 -5.03 5.62 -51.54
C THR A 729 -4.75 4.19 -51.09
N ILE A 730 -4.68 3.27 -52.05
CA ILE A 730 -4.35 1.86 -51.83
C ILE A 730 -3.04 1.57 -52.55
N SER A 731 -2.00 1.21 -51.81
CA SER A 731 -0.69 0.87 -52.34
C SER A 731 -0.24 -0.51 -51.86
N VAL A 732 0.82 -1.03 -52.48
CA VAL A 732 1.52 -2.24 -52.04
C VAL A 732 3.00 -1.96 -51.81
N ASP A 733 3.60 -2.73 -50.90
CA ASP A 733 5.02 -2.64 -50.53
C ASP A 733 6.02 -3.01 -51.63
#